data_AF-A0AAN8NUI9-F1
#
_entry.id   AF-A0AAN8NUI9-F1
#
_cell.length_a   1.000
_cell.length_b   1.000
_cell.length_c   1.000
_cell.angle_alpha   90.00
_cell.angle_beta   90.00
_cell.angle_gamma   90.00
#
_symmetry.space_group_name_H-M   'P 1'
#
loop_
_entity.id
_entity.type
_entity.pdbx_description
1 polymer ?
#
loop_
_entity_poly.entity_id
_entity_poly.type
_entity_poly.pdbx_seq_one_letter_code
_entity_poly.pdbx_strand_id
1 'polypeptide(L)'
;MEKGSRKNNNRFKFIPFSERISSVNIDVFHRVPHRFEEESAEEFTYFHLALRKWTVLNLTGKWKAFRKEIGYNTQTLPQLLNSKEKIIDAFLRNIRLQDELSLQPVLELMVALVKDLRHEFYPFYSKILKELLHLLKFKDPDVLESTFTCLAYIYKYLFRELVKDLDKVLLDLVPLLNENNPDYVRDFAAQSFSFVARKVKDKEKLLSLVLYAVQTSPQISLGCSQLLFEMMKGIKGQTHSCAEELLCVLFSSLGKKDVPQKILFPLSSQIVTNYGNCIAPQHSILFNVILKNLKTKLEKDDLGGVTKLLRITRTALTCQSGGHLVESCLPEMVQLLVKCLSLETKIQSLASGICADMLNLRNLKMPQEFASRLITKVFQLHDTSILVEFVSETSNSFGFESSILGRAFQALATSDSHEFLHILTNVVVDKTKNKREKLDTFPVYPLMIHQNTKRIFDFTLEAINNFTKDNMNLKNLLCSLILIRHFDPIDRMSVTSLVLNVVKKLVDLLKSTEEKKVQILLVLCGALETLLYFKNEYGSSERLDSVALIQTLVEHLKNDKSLLVLKCLDLFLTLEHSFLSLEDDLYDELNMALQNWLLAPQTNCRIMALHTLQKLEESKSNNSAMIKTLQIALEAELISPTVLNYRDKIMLLEKLNFEGLALLTEEKHKFGTGKLRNVENEEMLSYSSFHPVFLKLFLISTGLHL
;
A
#
# COMPACT_ATOMS: atom_id res chain seq x y z
N MET A 1 -12.27 -9.45 -6.81
CA MET A 1 -13.43 -9.86 -7.63
C MET A 1 -14.50 -8.81 -7.49
N GLU A 2 -14.92 -8.19 -8.59
CA GLU A 2 -15.93 -7.14 -8.62
C GLU A 2 -17.30 -7.70 -8.16
N LYS A 3 -17.81 -7.22 -7.02
CA LYS A 3 -19.15 -7.56 -6.48
C LYS A 3 -20.31 -6.91 -7.28
N GLY A 4 -20.10 -6.67 -8.58
CA GLY A 4 -21.01 -5.92 -9.45
C GLY A 4 -21.13 -6.50 -10.86
N SER A 5 -21.15 -7.84 -10.99
CA SER A 5 -21.42 -8.48 -12.29
C SER A 5 -22.85 -8.16 -12.75
N ARG A 6 -22.99 -7.63 -13.98
CA ARG A 6 -24.28 -7.49 -14.69
C ARG A 6 -25.09 -8.78 -14.54
N LYS A 7 -26.36 -8.68 -14.11
CA LYS A 7 -27.29 -9.81 -14.11
C LYS A 7 -27.51 -10.24 -15.56
N ASN A 8 -26.79 -11.28 -15.98
CA ASN A 8 -26.91 -11.85 -17.32
C ASN A 8 -28.22 -12.67 -17.40
N ASN A 9 -28.89 -12.67 -18.55
CA ASN A 9 -30.27 -13.18 -18.74
C ASN A 9 -30.48 -14.71 -18.55
N ASN A 10 -29.46 -15.47 -18.14
CA ASN A 10 -29.57 -16.93 -17.98
C ASN A 10 -30.18 -17.31 -16.62
N ARG A 11 -31.28 -18.07 -16.64
CA ARG A 11 -32.02 -18.50 -15.44
C ARG A 11 -31.26 -19.54 -14.60
N PHE A 12 -30.47 -20.41 -15.22
CA PHE A 12 -29.68 -21.42 -14.52
C PHE A 12 -28.19 -21.15 -14.73
N LYS A 13 -27.48 -20.87 -13.63
CA LYS A 13 -26.04 -20.62 -13.63
C LYS A 13 -25.34 -21.51 -12.62
N PHE A 14 -24.14 -21.94 -12.96
CA PHE A 14 -23.22 -22.46 -11.96
C PHE A 14 -22.86 -21.33 -10.99
N ILE A 15 -23.08 -21.56 -9.70
CA ILE A 15 -22.68 -20.64 -8.64
C ILE A 15 -21.52 -21.33 -7.92
N PRO A 16 -20.29 -20.79 -7.97
CA PRO A 16 -19.17 -21.38 -7.26
C PRO A 16 -19.44 -21.37 -5.76
N PHE A 17 -18.82 -22.32 -5.04
CA PHE A 17 -18.96 -22.45 -3.58
C PHE A 17 -18.81 -21.13 -2.83
N SER A 18 -17.80 -20.33 -3.18
CA SER A 18 -17.53 -19.02 -2.56
C SER A 18 -18.66 -18.01 -2.77
N GLU A 19 -19.22 -17.92 -3.98
CA GLU A 19 -20.37 -17.05 -4.26
C GLU A 19 -21.60 -17.54 -3.51
N ARG A 20 -21.86 -18.85 -3.51
CA ARG A 20 -23.01 -19.45 -2.80
C ARG A 20 -22.95 -19.16 -1.31
N ILE A 21 -21.83 -19.48 -0.65
CA ILE A 21 -21.64 -19.20 0.78
C ILE A 21 -21.71 -17.71 1.10
N SER A 22 -21.17 -16.84 0.24
CA SER A 22 -21.28 -15.38 0.45
C SER A 22 -22.71 -14.85 0.30
N SER A 23 -23.56 -15.56 -0.43
CA SER A 23 -24.97 -15.21 -0.66
C SER A 23 -25.91 -15.77 0.40
N VAL A 24 -25.46 -16.75 1.19
CA VAL A 24 -26.24 -17.35 2.28
C VAL A 24 -26.55 -16.27 3.31
N ASN A 25 -27.82 -15.87 3.38
CA ASN A 25 -28.30 -14.86 4.30
C ASN A 25 -28.89 -15.52 5.55
N ILE A 26 -28.10 -15.63 6.62
CA ILE A 26 -28.53 -16.23 7.89
C ILE A 26 -29.09 -15.16 8.84
N ASP A 27 -29.70 -14.10 8.30
CA ASP A 27 -30.37 -13.08 9.11
C ASP A 27 -31.72 -13.57 9.67
N VAL A 28 -31.63 -14.58 10.52
CA VAL A 28 -32.72 -15.20 11.27
C VAL A 28 -33.35 -14.22 12.28
N PHE A 29 -32.65 -13.15 12.62
CA PHE A 29 -33.08 -12.17 13.62
C PHE A 29 -34.04 -11.12 13.04
N HIS A 30 -33.89 -10.77 11.76
CA HIS A 30 -34.79 -9.85 11.05
C HIS A 30 -35.76 -10.54 10.08
N ARG A 31 -35.76 -11.88 10.00
CA ARG A 31 -36.74 -12.65 9.21
C ARG A 31 -38.16 -12.39 9.71
N VAL A 32 -39.00 -11.86 8.82
CA VAL A 32 -40.46 -11.78 9.00
C VAL A 32 -41.07 -13.05 8.38
N PRO A 33 -41.73 -13.92 9.16
CA PRO A 33 -42.38 -15.10 8.62
C PRO A 33 -43.51 -14.69 7.67
N HIS A 34 -43.74 -15.49 6.61
CA HIS A 34 -44.91 -15.28 5.77
C HIS A 34 -46.17 -15.71 6.52
N ARG A 35 -47.32 -15.07 6.24
CA ARG A 35 -48.63 -15.43 6.85
C ARG A 35 -48.98 -16.92 6.72
N PHE A 36 -48.51 -17.59 5.67
CA PHE A 36 -48.71 -19.03 5.44
C PHE A 36 -47.73 -19.93 6.20
N GLU A 37 -46.69 -19.38 6.82
CA GLU A 37 -45.78 -20.09 7.73
C GLU A 37 -46.25 -20.01 9.20
N GLU A 38 -47.24 -19.17 9.48
CA GLU A 38 -47.86 -19.00 10.81
C GLU A 38 -49.00 -20.02 11.01
N GLU A 39 -48.68 -21.32 11.00
CA GLU A 39 -49.57 -22.28 11.67
C GLU A 39 -49.48 -22.00 13.18
N SER A 40 -50.59 -21.58 13.80
CA SER A 40 -50.62 -21.25 15.23
C SER A 40 -50.31 -22.51 16.05
N ALA A 41 -49.37 -22.41 16.99
CA ALA A 41 -49.05 -23.49 17.94
C ALA A 41 -50.13 -23.62 19.04
N GLU A 42 -51.38 -23.30 18.72
CA GLU A 42 -52.51 -23.36 19.64
C GLU A 42 -52.94 -24.80 19.91
N GLU A 43 -52.72 -25.71 18.96
CA GLU A 43 -53.11 -27.13 19.06
C GLU A 43 -51.93 -28.11 19.16
N PHE A 44 -50.77 -27.79 18.54
CA PHE A 44 -49.61 -28.68 18.47
C PHE A 44 -48.29 -27.97 18.78
N THR A 45 -47.29 -28.72 19.23
CA THR A 45 -45.92 -28.21 19.38
C THR A 45 -45.31 -27.82 18.03
N TYR A 46 -44.39 -26.84 18.02
CA TYR A 46 -43.67 -26.49 16.80
C TYR A 46 -42.88 -27.68 16.25
N PHE A 47 -42.35 -28.52 17.14
CA PHE A 47 -41.68 -29.76 16.80
C PHE A 47 -42.59 -30.72 16.01
N HIS A 48 -43.84 -30.89 16.45
CA HIS A 48 -44.79 -31.76 15.76
C HIS A 48 -45.18 -31.23 14.38
N LEU A 49 -45.39 -29.91 14.25
CA LEU A 49 -45.67 -29.26 12.97
C LEU A 49 -44.52 -29.45 11.98
N ALA A 50 -43.28 -29.22 12.42
CA ALA A 50 -42.09 -29.46 11.60
C ALA A 50 -41.94 -30.95 11.21
N LEU A 51 -42.30 -31.88 12.11
CA LEU A 51 -42.26 -33.31 11.83
C LEU A 51 -43.29 -33.71 10.76
N ARG A 52 -44.50 -33.12 10.81
CA ARG A 52 -45.55 -33.32 9.79
C ARG A 52 -45.11 -32.78 8.43
N LYS A 53 -44.57 -31.56 8.39
CA LYS A 53 -44.00 -30.95 7.18
C LYS A 53 -42.98 -31.90 6.52
N TRP A 54 -41.97 -32.32 7.27
CA TRP A 54 -40.87 -33.12 6.72
C TRP A 54 -41.21 -34.58 6.47
N THR A 55 -42.29 -35.09 7.07
CA THR A 55 -42.87 -36.39 6.70
C THR A 55 -43.31 -36.43 5.23
N VAL A 56 -43.80 -35.30 4.71
CA VAL A 56 -44.25 -35.19 3.32
C VAL A 56 -43.08 -34.83 2.40
N LEU A 57 -42.21 -33.92 2.83
CA LEU A 57 -41.14 -33.37 1.98
C LEU A 57 -39.91 -34.28 1.84
N ASN A 58 -39.61 -35.15 2.81
CA ASN A 58 -38.44 -36.02 2.76
C ASN A 58 -38.84 -37.50 2.89
N LEU A 59 -38.43 -38.32 1.92
CA LEU A 59 -38.79 -39.74 1.84
C LEU A 59 -37.58 -40.68 1.94
N THR A 60 -36.41 -40.14 2.32
CA THR A 60 -35.14 -40.89 2.39
C THR A 60 -35.15 -41.94 3.49
N GLY A 61 -34.34 -43.00 3.32
CA GLY A 61 -34.29 -44.12 4.25
C GLY A 61 -33.84 -43.71 5.66
N LYS A 62 -32.78 -42.91 5.77
CA LYS A 62 -32.26 -42.42 7.05
C LYS A 62 -33.22 -41.47 7.75
N TRP A 63 -33.91 -40.60 7.01
CA TRP A 63 -34.99 -39.78 7.58
C TRP A 63 -36.13 -40.64 8.17
N LYS A 64 -36.58 -41.68 7.45
CA LYS A 64 -37.61 -42.60 7.96
C LYS A 64 -37.15 -43.34 9.22
N ALA A 65 -35.87 -43.74 9.28
CA ALA A 65 -35.28 -44.36 10.46
C ALA A 65 -35.25 -43.39 11.66
N PHE A 66 -34.79 -42.15 11.45
CA PHE A 66 -34.78 -41.10 12.47
C PHE A 66 -36.17 -40.82 13.03
N ARG A 67 -37.17 -40.68 12.15
CA ARG A 67 -38.57 -40.46 12.56
C ARG A 67 -39.09 -41.60 13.44
N LYS A 68 -38.79 -42.86 13.08
CA LYS A 68 -39.17 -44.03 13.87
C LYS A 68 -38.52 -44.01 15.25
N GLU A 69 -37.29 -43.52 15.35
CA GLU A 69 -36.53 -43.41 16.59
C GLU A 69 -37.13 -42.36 17.55
N ILE A 70 -37.46 -41.17 17.03
CA ILE A 70 -38.15 -40.11 17.79
C ILE A 70 -39.47 -40.63 18.36
N GLY A 71 -40.25 -41.36 17.55
CA GLY A 71 -41.58 -41.84 17.90
C GLY A 71 -42.70 -40.82 17.62
N TYR A 72 -43.92 -41.16 18.03
CA TYR A 72 -45.14 -40.42 17.65
C TYR A 72 -45.71 -39.51 18.76
N ASN A 73 -45.24 -39.67 19.99
CA ASN A 73 -45.73 -38.92 21.17
C ASN A 73 -45.03 -37.56 21.28
N THR A 74 -45.26 -36.69 20.30
CA THR A 74 -44.61 -35.37 20.21
C THR A 74 -45.62 -34.24 20.03
N GLN A 75 -46.92 -34.57 20.05
CA GLN A 75 -48.01 -33.66 19.70
C GLN A 75 -48.16 -32.53 20.72
N THR A 76 -48.12 -32.87 22.02
CA THR A 76 -48.29 -31.91 23.11
C THR A 76 -46.97 -31.65 23.84
N LEU A 77 -46.83 -30.45 24.43
CA LEU A 77 -45.62 -30.07 25.15
C LEU A 77 -45.28 -31.04 26.32
N PRO A 78 -46.23 -31.54 27.13
CA PRO A 78 -45.93 -32.53 28.17
C PRO A 78 -45.35 -33.84 27.60
N GLN A 79 -45.87 -34.32 26.47
CA GLN A 79 -45.34 -35.52 25.82
C GLN A 79 -43.90 -35.30 25.32
N LEU A 80 -43.64 -34.12 24.74
CA LEU A 80 -42.33 -33.72 24.27
C LEU A 80 -41.32 -33.61 25.42
N LEU A 81 -41.72 -33.01 26.54
CA LEU A 81 -40.90 -32.90 27.76
C LEU A 81 -40.58 -34.26 28.36
N ASN A 82 -41.55 -35.17 28.45
CA ASN A 82 -41.35 -36.52 28.97
C ASN A 82 -40.36 -37.33 28.11
N SER A 83 -40.32 -37.06 26.80
CA SER A 83 -39.48 -37.81 25.85
C SER A 83 -38.17 -37.10 25.50
N LYS A 84 -37.86 -35.94 26.12
CA LYS A 84 -36.80 -35.04 25.68
C LYS A 84 -35.43 -35.70 25.58
N GLU A 85 -35.03 -36.51 26.57
CA GLU A 85 -33.72 -37.18 26.58
C GLU A 85 -33.58 -38.15 25.40
N LYS A 86 -34.58 -39.01 25.20
CA LYS A 86 -34.62 -39.96 24.09
C LYS A 86 -34.53 -39.24 22.74
N ILE A 87 -35.26 -38.14 22.59
CA ILE A 87 -35.28 -37.35 21.36
C ILE A 87 -33.91 -36.72 21.10
N ILE A 88 -33.29 -36.12 22.12
CA ILE A 88 -31.95 -35.54 22.03
C ILE A 88 -30.91 -36.58 21.64
N ASP A 89 -30.96 -37.78 22.22
CA ASP A 89 -30.05 -38.87 21.86
C ASP A 89 -30.23 -39.31 20.40
N ALA A 90 -31.47 -39.34 19.90
CA ALA A 90 -31.74 -39.62 18.50
C ALA A 90 -31.14 -38.54 17.58
N PHE A 91 -31.25 -37.26 17.96
CA PHE A 91 -30.59 -36.16 17.22
C PHE A 91 -29.08 -36.32 17.18
N LEU A 92 -28.44 -36.57 18.32
CA LEU A 92 -26.99 -36.74 18.41
C LEU A 92 -26.51 -37.90 17.53
N ARG A 93 -27.23 -39.02 17.54
CA ARG A 93 -26.91 -40.17 16.66
C ARG A 93 -27.05 -39.80 15.18
N ASN A 94 -28.14 -39.14 14.79
CA ASN A 94 -28.40 -38.85 13.38
C ASN A 94 -27.49 -37.75 12.81
N ILE A 95 -27.14 -36.72 13.59
CA ILE A 95 -26.16 -35.71 13.19
C ILE A 95 -24.79 -36.36 12.92
N ARG A 96 -24.38 -37.33 13.74
CA ARG A 96 -23.12 -38.08 13.55
C ARG A 96 -23.09 -38.95 12.29
N LEU A 97 -24.25 -39.36 11.77
CA LEU A 97 -24.31 -40.11 10.51
C LEU A 97 -23.99 -39.24 9.29
N GLN A 98 -24.01 -37.91 9.45
CA GLN A 98 -23.60 -36.93 8.43
C GLN A 98 -24.25 -37.14 7.06
N ASP A 99 -25.52 -37.54 7.07
CA ASP A 99 -26.25 -37.83 5.84
C ASP A 99 -26.82 -36.58 5.20
N GLU A 100 -26.20 -36.13 4.10
CA GLU A 100 -26.56 -34.90 3.40
C GLU A 100 -28.06 -34.78 3.09
N LEU A 101 -28.68 -35.89 2.67
CA LEU A 101 -30.10 -35.92 2.27
C LEU A 101 -31.10 -35.83 3.43
N SER A 102 -30.67 -36.08 4.67
CA SER A 102 -31.53 -36.02 5.87
C SER A 102 -31.08 -34.97 6.89
N LEU A 103 -29.92 -34.32 6.70
CA LEU A 103 -29.44 -33.28 7.62
C LEU A 103 -30.35 -32.05 7.66
N GLN A 104 -30.82 -31.54 6.52
CA GLN A 104 -31.72 -30.39 6.49
C GLN A 104 -32.98 -30.58 7.37
N PRO A 105 -33.79 -31.66 7.21
CA PRO A 105 -34.96 -31.85 8.06
C PRO A 105 -34.63 -32.13 9.53
N VAL A 106 -33.51 -32.80 9.81
CA VAL A 106 -33.02 -32.99 11.18
C VAL A 106 -32.69 -31.63 11.82
N LEU A 107 -31.96 -30.76 11.12
CA LEU A 107 -31.57 -29.46 11.65
C LEU A 107 -32.77 -28.51 11.82
N GLU A 108 -33.76 -28.54 10.92
CA GLU A 108 -35.01 -27.78 11.09
C GLU A 108 -35.85 -28.29 12.27
N LEU A 109 -35.92 -29.62 12.47
CA LEU A 109 -36.59 -30.17 13.66
C LEU A 109 -35.88 -29.80 14.96
N MET A 110 -34.53 -29.75 14.95
CA MET A 110 -33.77 -29.28 16.10
C MET A 110 -34.15 -27.85 16.46
N VAL A 111 -34.27 -26.97 15.46
CA VAL A 111 -34.72 -25.58 15.67
C VAL A 111 -36.10 -25.53 16.33
N ALA A 112 -37.04 -26.34 15.85
CA ALA A 112 -38.37 -26.44 16.42
C ALA A 112 -38.34 -26.96 17.88
N LEU A 113 -37.52 -27.99 18.15
CA LEU A 113 -37.33 -28.54 19.49
C LEU A 113 -36.81 -27.49 20.46
N VAL A 114 -35.80 -26.72 20.05
CA VAL A 114 -35.20 -25.66 20.88
C VAL A 114 -36.22 -24.56 21.16
N LYS A 115 -37.07 -24.23 20.18
CA LYS A 115 -38.14 -23.22 20.32
C LYS A 115 -39.19 -23.62 21.35
N ASP A 116 -39.58 -24.90 21.36
CA ASP A 116 -40.56 -25.45 22.31
C ASP A 116 -39.95 -25.61 23.71
N LEU A 117 -38.77 -26.21 23.82
CA LEU A 117 -38.17 -26.59 25.12
C LEU A 117 -37.45 -25.43 25.83
N ARG A 118 -36.80 -24.53 25.08
CA ARG A 118 -36.06 -23.37 25.60
C ARG A 118 -35.12 -23.72 26.76
N HIS A 119 -35.43 -23.27 27.98
CA HIS A 119 -34.66 -23.56 29.19
C HIS A 119 -34.41 -25.05 29.39
N GLU A 120 -35.42 -25.89 29.13
CA GLU A 120 -35.34 -27.34 29.26
C GLU A 120 -34.37 -27.99 28.26
N PHE A 121 -34.03 -27.29 27.16
CA PHE A 121 -33.02 -27.73 26.20
C PHE A 121 -31.60 -27.36 26.62
N TYR A 122 -31.42 -26.30 27.42
CA TYR A 122 -30.11 -25.72 27.71
C TYR A 122 -29.07 -26.72 28.26
N PRO A 123 -29.41 -27.67 29.15
CA PRO A 123 -28.46 -28.69 29.62
C PRO A 123 -27.80 -29.51 28.50
N PHE A 124 -28.44 -29.62 27.33
CA PHE A 124 -27.94 -30.36 26.17
C PHE A 124 -27.15 -29.49 25.18
N TYR A 125 -27.15 -28.17 25.35
CA TYR A 125 -26.57 -27.20 24.41
C TYR A 125 -25.12 -27.53 24.02
N SER A 126 -24.22 -27.67 24.99
CA SER A 126 -22.79 -27.89 24.68
C SER A 126 -22.54 -29.21 23.94
N LYS A 127 -23.34 -30.26 24.20
CA LYS A 127 -23.24 -31.55 23.48
C LYS A 127 -23.70 -31.37 22.03
N ILE A 128 -24.83 -30.70 21.82
CA ILE A 128 -25.39 -30.45 20.49
C ILE A 128 -24.47 -29.54 19.67
N LEU A 129 -23.98 -28.46 20.28
CA LEU A 129 -23.04 -27.54 19.63
C LEU A 129 -21.83 -28.30 19.11
N LYS A 130 -21.21 -29.17 19.91
CA LYS A 130 -20.06 -29.98 19.49
C LYS A 130 -20.35 -30.77 18.21
N GLU A 131 -21.50 -31.45 18.13
CA GLU A 131 -21.88 -32.21 16.93
C GLU A 131 -22.15 -31.30 15.73
N LEU A 132 -22.78 -30.13 15.93
CA LEU A 132 -22.97 -29.14 14.87
C LEU A 132 -21.63 -28.56 14.36
N LEU A 133 -20.64 -28.36 15.23
CA LEU A 133 -19.30 -27.92 14.84
C LEU A 133 -18.60 -28.94 13.93
N HIS A 134 -18.85 -30.23 14.13
CA HIS A 134 -18.33 -31.26 13.23
C HIS A 134 -18.91 -31.14 11.81
N LEU A 135 -20.16 -30.69 11.67
CA LEU A 135 -20.79 -30.46 10.36
C LEU A 135 -20.16 -29.28 9.59
N LEU A 136 -19.56 -28.32 10.29
CA LEU A 136 -18.93 -27.15 9.65
C LEU A 136 -17.61 -27.47 8.93
N LYS A 137 -17.08 -28.69 9.10
CA LYS A 137 -15.88 -29.17 8.40
C LYS A 137 -16.18 -29.60 6.95
N PHE A 138 -17.45 -29.85 6.61
CA PHE A 138 -17.84 -30.24 5.27
C PHE A 138 -17.92 -29.04 4.35
N LYS A 139 -17.53 -29.23 3.08
CA LYS A 139 -17.56 -28.18 2.04
C LYS A 139 -18.83 -28.27 1.18
N ASP A 140 -19.93 -28.74 1.75
CA ASP A 140 -21.23 -28.73 1.10
C ASP A 140 -22.00 -27.45 1.50
N PRO A 141 -22.39 -26.60 0.53
CA PRO A 141 -23.11 -25.35 0.83
C PRO A 141 -24.46 -25.53 1.53
N ASP A 142 -25.22 -26.57 1.18
CA ASP A 142 -26.57 -26.81 1.72
C ASP A 142 -26.50 -27.28 3.17
N VAL A 143 -25.52 -28.14 3.49
CA VAL A 143 -25.22 -28.55 4.86
C VAL A 143 -24.74 -27.36 5.68
N LEU A 144 -23.84 -26.53 5.15
CA LEU A 144 -23.34 -25.33 5.84
C LEU A 144 -24.47 -24.33 6.12
N GLU A 145 -25.28 -24.01 5.12
CA GLU A 145 -26.43 -23.11 5.27
C GLU A 145 -27.43 -23.63 6.32
N SER A 146 -27.78 -24.92 6.26
CA SER A 146 -28.69 -25.54 7.22
C SER A 146 -28.10 -25.54 8.64
N THR A 147 -26.80 -25.82 8.78
CA THR A 147 -26.12 -25.85 10.08
C THR A 147 -26.01 -24.46 10.68
N PHE A 148 -25.62 -23.46 9.88
CA PHE A 148 -25.56 -22.07 10.28
C PHE A 148 -26.94 -21.52 10.67
N THR A 149 -27.96 -21.83 9.88
CA THR A 149 -29.34 -21.47 10.20
C THR A 149 -29.79 -22.09 11.52
N CYS A 150 -29.50 -23.37 11.73
CA CYS A 150 -29.79 -24.07 12.99
C CYS A 150 -29.11 -23.38 14.19
N LEU A 151 -27.81 -23.11 14.10
CA LEU A 151 -27.04 -22.43 15.15
C LEU A 151 -27.59 -21.03 15.46
N ALA A 152 -27.94 -20.25 14.43
CA ALA A 152 -28.51 -18.91 14.62
C ALA A 152 -29.85 -18.96 15.36
N TYR A 153 -30.73 -19.92 15.05
CA TYR A 153 -31.97 -20.12 15.80
C TYR A 153 -31.74 -20.65 17.23
N ILE A 154 -30.75 -21.51 17.44
CA ILE A 154 -30.36 -21.96 18.79
C ILE A 154 -29.97 -20.73 19.62
N TYR A 155 -29.12 -19.85 19.10
CA TYR A 155 -28.75 -18.59 19.76
C TYR A 155 -29.97 -17.67 19.98
N LYS A 156 -30.87 -17.56 18.99
CA LYS A 156 -32.09 -16.75 19.09
C LYS A 156 -33.00 -17.21 20.23
N TYR A 157 -33.22 -18.52 20.39
CA TYR A 157 -34.16 -19.04 21.38
C TYR A 157 -33.54 -19.23 22.76
N LEU A 158 -32.23 -19.50 22.84
CA LEU A 158 -31.52 -19.73 24.11
C LEU A 158 -30.80 -18.49 24.65
N PHE A 159 -30.92 -17.32 24.00
CA PHE A 159 -30.14 -16.13 24.38
C PHE A 159 -30.19 -15.79 25.87
N ARG A 160 -31.33 -16.02 26.55
CA ARG A 160 -31.48 -15.71 27.98
C ARG A 160 -30.55 -16.55 28.85
N GLU A 161 -30.43 -17.85 28.55
CA GLU A 161 -29.53 -18.75 29.28
C GLU A 161 -28.08 -18.53 28.86
N LEU A 162 -27.83 -18.30 27.56
CA LEU A 162 -26.48 -18.01 27.06
C LEU A 162 -25.87 -16.74 27.66
N VAL A 163 -26.68 -15.71 27.93
CA VAL A 163 -26.21 -14.47 28.56
C VAL A 163 -25.89 -14.67 30.05
N LYS A 164 -26.61 -15.54 30.76
CA LYS A 164 -26.31 -15.85 32.18
C LYS A 164 -24.97 -16.57 32.32
N ASP A 165 -24.71 -17.52 31.44
CA ASP A 165 -23.52 -18.38 31.47
C ASP A 165 -22.45 -17.95 30.43
N LEU A 166 -22.33 -16.65 30.19
CA LEU A 166 -21.48 -16.08 29.14
C LEU A 166 -20.02 -16.58 29.20
N ASP A 167 -19.49 -16.73 30.41
CA ASP A 167 -18.11 -17.17 30.66
C ASP A 167 -17.84 -18.54 30.02
N LYS A 168 -18.78 -19.48 30.19
CA LYS A 168 -18.72 -20.83 29.59
C LYS A 168 -19.01 -20.79 28.08
N VAL A 169 -20.00 -20.02 27.66
CA VAL A 169 -20.42 -19.94 26.26
C VAL A 169 -19.31 -19.36 25.38
N LEU A 170 -18.56 -18.37 25.85
CA LEU A 170 -17.42 -17.82 25.10
C LEU A 170 -16.32 -18.88 24.89
N LEU A 171 -16.07 -19.75 25.87
CA LEU A 171 -15.14 -20.87 25.72
C LEU A 171 -15.65 -21.90 24.69
N ASP A 172 -16.94 -22.19 24.71
CA ASP A 172 -17.58 -23.08 23.72
C ASP A 172 -17.48 -22.52 22.28
N LEU A 173 -17.30 -21.19 22.10
CA LEU A 173 -17.12 -20.52 20.81
C LEU A 173 -15.67 -20.45 20.31
N VAL A 174 -14.67 -20.65 21.17
CA VAL A 174 -13.24 -20.60 20.81
C VAL A 174 -12.93 -21.42 19.55
N PRO A 175 -13.43 -22.67 19.39
CA PRO A 175 -13.17 -23.46 18.20
C PRO A 175 -13.70 -22.85 16.90
N LEU A 176 -14.72 -21.97 16.95
CA LEU A 176 -15.30 -21.31 15.79
C LEU A 176 -14.55 -20.03 15.39
N LEU A 177 -14.05 -19.28 16.38
CA LEU A 177 -13.40 -17.98 16.18
C LEU A 177 -11.92 -18.11 15.79
N ASN A 178 -11.38 -19.33 15.78
CA ASN A 178 -9.99 -19.62 15.46
C ASN A 178 -9.63 -19.23 14.01
N GLU A 179 -8.48 -18.59 13.83
CA GLU A 179 -7.98 -18.15 12.51
C GLU A 179 -7.70 -19.30 11.54
N ASN A 180 -7.52 -20.53 12.05
CA ASN A 180 -7.36 -21.72 11.22
C ASN A 180 -8.65 -22.17 10.53
N ASN A 181 -9.81 -21.65 10.96
CA ASN A 181 -11.06 -21.93 10.26
C ASN A 181 -11.18 -21.08 9.00
N PRO A 182 -11.92 -21.58 7.99
CA PRO A 182 -12.27 -20.77 6.83
C PRO A 182 -12.99 -19.48 7.23
N ASP A 183 -12.73 -18.39 6.50
CA ASP A 183 -13.29 -17.06 6.79
C ASP A 183 -14.81 -17.10 6.97
N TYR A 184 -15.54 -17.81 6.11
CA TYR A 184 -17.00 -17.90 6.20
C TYR A 184 -17.51 -18.53 7.51
N VAL A 185 -16.76 -19.45 8.14
CA VAL A 185 -17.12 -20.05 9.43
C VAL A 185 -16.95 -19.03 10.55
N ARG A 186 -15.83 -18.30 10.51
CA ARG A 186 -15.49 -17.28 11.50
C ARG A 186 -16.43 -16.07 11.39
N ASP A 187 -16.69 -15.63 10.17
CA ASP A 187 -17.66 -14.58 9.83
C ASP A 187 -19.04 -14.95 10.36
N PHE A 188 -19.49 -16.17 10.09
CA PHE A 188 -20.76 -16.68 10.61
C PHE A 188 -20.79 -16.69 12.14
N ALA A 189 -19.75 -17.22 12.79
CA ALA A 189 -19.70 -17.32 14.24
C ALA A 189 -19.77 -15.93 14.90
N ALA A 190 -19.01 -14.97 14.36
CA ALA A 190 -19.06 -13.58 14.80
C ALA A 190 -20.44 -12.95 14.58
N GLN A 191 -21.02 -13.08 13.39
CA GLN A 191 -22.32 -12.49 13.04
C GLN A 191 -23.46 -13.08 13.87
N SER A 192 -23.55 -14.40 13.93
CA SER A 192 -24.64 -15.11 14.63
C SER A 192 -24.59 -14.90 16.14
N PHE A 193 -23.39 -14.92 16.74
CA PHE A 193 -23.24 -14.72 18.19
C PHE A 193 -23.33 -13.24 18.59
N SER A 194 -23.08 -12.29 17.66
CA SER A 194 -23.21 -10.86 17.94
C SER A 194 -24.59 -10.50 18.51
N PHE A 195 -25.66 -11.20 18.09
CA PHE A 195 -27.01 -11.03 18.63
C PHE A 195 -27.06 -11.28 20.15
N VAL A 196 -26.46 -12.37 20.61
CA VAL A 196 -26.41 -12.75 22.04
C VAL A 196 -25.50 -11.78 22.79
N ALA A 197 -24.31 -11.50 22.25
CA ALA A 197 -23.34 -10.60 22.87
C ALA A 197 -23.89 -9.16 23.03
N ARG A 198 -24.74 -8.69 22.11
CA ARG A 198 -25.46 -7.40 22.25
C ARG A 198 -26.36 -7.34 23.49
N LYS A 199 -26.92 -8.47 23.93
CA LYS A 199 -27.83 -8.57 25.10
C LYS A 199 -27.10 -8.60 26.44
N VAL A 200 -25.78 -8.78 26.46
CA VAL A 200 -24.97 -8.67 27.68
C VAL A 200 -24.98 -7.23 28.16
N LYS A 201 -25.47 -6.97 29.39
CA LYS A 201 -25.55 -5.61 29.94
C LYS A 201 -24.18 -5.04 30.30
N ASP A 202 -23.35 -5.85 30.94
CA ASP A 202 -22.01 -5.44 31.36
C ASP A 202 -21.00 -5.62 30.22
N LYS A 203 -20.76 -4.53 29.49
CA LYS A 203 -19.80 -4.52 28.38
C LYS A 203 -18.35 -4.60 28.84
N GLU A 204 -18.04 -4.16 30.07
CA GLU A 204 -16.70 -4.27 30.64
C GLU A 204 -16.38 -5.72 30.97
N LYS A 205 -17.30 -6.44 31.62
CA LYS A 205 -17.16 -7.90 31.85
C LYS A 205 -17.01 -8.65 30.53
N LEU A 206 -17.84 -8.33 29.52
CA LEU A 206 -17.71 -8.94 28.18
C LEU A 206 -16.31 -8.73 27.60
N LEU A 207 -15.79 -7.50 27.62
CA LEU A 207 -14.44 -7.21 27.11
C LEU A 207 -13.38 -8.00 27.86
N SER A 208 -13.44 -8.04 29.20
CA SER A 208 -12.50 -8.80 30.03
C SER A 208 -12.50 -10.29 29.69
N LEU A 209 -13.67 -10.89 29.45
CA LEU A 209 -13.77 -12.30 29.04
C LEU A 209 -13.18 -12.54 27.65
N VAL A 210 -13.44 -11.64 26.69
CA VAL A 210 -12.84 -11.74 25.35
C VAL A 210 -11.32 -11.65 25.44
N LEU A 211 -10.79 -10.71 26.24
CA LEU A 211 -9.35 -10.58 26.44
C LEU A 211 -8.75 -11.81 27.10
N TYR A 212 -9.43 -12.39 28.09
CA TYR A 212 -9.01 -13.65 28.72
C TYR A 212 -8.99 -14.82 27.72
N ALA A 213 -10.02 -14.93 26.87
CA ALA A 213 -10.09 -15.96 25.84
C ALA A 213 -8.94 -15.82 24.83
N VAL A 214 -8.66 -14.60 24.35
CA VAL A 214 -7.53 -14.34 23.43
C VAL A 214 -6.19 -14.57 24.11
N GLN A 215 -6.06 -14.24 25.41
CA GLN A 215 -4.83 -14.53 26.16
C GLN A 215 -4.57 -16.03 26.29
N THR A 216 -5.62 -16.83 26.45
CA THR A 216 -5.54 -18.29 26.55
C THR A 216 -5.36 -18.96 25.18
N SER A 217 -5.87 -18.35 24.12
CA SER A 217 -5.82 -18.88 22.75
C SER A 217 -5.59 -17.74 21.74
N PRO A 218 -4.34 -17.31 21.51
CA PRO A 218 -4.03 -16.14 20.68
C PRO A 218 -4.61 -16.20 19.25
N GLN A 219 -4.79 -17.42 18.71
CA GLN A 219 -5.32 -17.68 17.37
C GLN A 219 -6.76 -17.20 17.16
N ILE A 220 -7.50 -16.85 18.22
CA ILE A 220 -8.87 -16.34 18.10
C ILE A 220 -8.95 -14.81 18.02
N SER A 221 -7.82 -14.10 18.13
CA SER A 221 -7.79 -12.63 18.17
C SER A 221 -8.57 -11.99 17.01
N LEU A 222 -8.38 -12.52 15.79
CA LEU A 222 -9.07 -12.04 14.61
C LEU A 222 -10.59 -12.28 14.69
N GLY A 223 -11.02 -13.49 15.05
CA GLY A 223 -12.44 -13.82 15.23
C GLY A 223 -13.11 -13.02 16.34
N CYS A 224 -12.42 -12.76 17.45
CA CYS A 224 -12.92 -11.92 18.54
C CYS A 224 -13.03 -10.44 18.13
N SER A 225 -12.06 -9.90 17.37
CA SER A 225 -12.15 -8.55 16.82
C SER A 225 -13.35 -8.43 15.87
N GLN A 226 -13.62 -9.47 15.09
CA GLN A 226 -14.76 -9.53 14.18
C GLN A 226 -16.09 -9.65 14.94
N LEU A 227 -16.17 -10.45 15.99
CA LEU A 227 -17.35 -10.55 16.86
C LEU A 227 -17.70 -9.18 17.47
N LEU A 228 -16.72 -8.50 18.06
CA LEU A 228 -16.94 -7.18 18.67
C LEU A 228 -17.31 -6.12 17.63
N PHE A 229 -16.74 -6.18 16.43
CA PHE A 229 -17.16 -5.34 15.32
C PHE A 229 -18.60 -5.66 14.85
N GLU A 230 -18.95 -6.93 14.66
CA GLU A 230 -20.29 -7.34 14.24
C GLU A 230 -21.35 -6.94 15.29
N MET A 231 -21.00 -6.85 16.58
CA MET A 231 -21.89 -6.24 17.58
C MET A 231 -22.20 -4.76 17.27
N MET A 232 -21.21 -3.99 16.80
CA MET A 232 -21.34 -2.56 16.47
C MET A 232 -22.02 -2.32 15.12
N LYS A 233 -21.97 -3.30 14.21
CA LYS A 233 -22.52 -3.19 12.86
C LYS A 233 -24.04 -3.36 12.85
N GLY A 234 -24.72 -2.34 12.35
CA GLY A 234 -26.16 -2.34 12.09
C GLY A 234 -26.51 -2.86 10.70
N ILE A 235 -27.75 -2.60 10.28
CA ILE A 235 -28.27 -3.00 8.96
C ILE A 235 -27.81 -1.98 7.91
N LYS A 236 -27.59 -2.39 6.65
CA LYS A 236 -27.25 -1.52 5.52
C LYS A 236 -26.04 -0.58 5.76
N GLY A 237 -25.01 -1.08 6.46
CA GLY A 237 -23.79 -0.30 6.71
C GLY A 237 -23.94 0.81 7.75
N GLN A 238 -25.01 0.78 8.56
CA GLN A 238 -25.21 1.70 9.68
C GLN A 238 -24.56 1.19 10.97
N THR A 239 -24.43 2.06 11.96
CA THR A 239 -23.98 1.70 13.31
C THR A 239 -25.16 1.24 14.16
N HIS A 240 -24.98 0.16 14.91
CA HIS A 240 -25.97 -0.33 15.89
C HIS A 240 -25.93 0.52 17.18
N SER A 241 -27.06 0.60 17.90
CA SER A 241 -27.21 1.46 19.10
C SER A 241 -26.23 1.15 20.23
N CYS A 242 -25.78 -0.10 20.38
CA CYS A 242 -24.80 -0.49 21.41
C CYS A 242 -23.34 -0.15 21.05
N ALA A 243 -23.08 0.36 19.84
CA ALA A 243 -21.72 0.59 19.38
C ALA A 243 -21.00 1.69 20.16
N GLU A 244 -21.72 2.77 20.53
CA GLU A 244 -21.13 3.86 21.30
C GLU A 244 -20.61 3.37 22.65
N GLU A 245 -21.44 2.61 23.38
CA GLU A 245 -21.07 2.01 24.66
C GLU A 245 -19.87 1.09 24.53
N LEU A 246 -19.86 0.20 23.53
CA LEU A 246 -18.76 -0.76 23.33
C LEU A 246 -17.45 -0.07 22.93
N LEU A 247 -17.50 0.92 22.03
CA LEU A 247 -16.34 1.74 21.66
C LEU A 247 -15.82 2.54 22.85
N CYS A 248 -16.71 3.10 23.68
CA CYS A 248 -16.32 3.79 24.91
C CYS A 248 -15.60 2.85 25.88
N VAL A 249 -16.10 1.63 26.08
CA VAL A 249 -15.45 0.63 26.94
C VAL A 249 -14.08 0.22 26.39
N LEU A 250 -13.97 0.00 25.08
CA LEU A 250 -12.69 -0.32 24.42
C LEU A 250 -11.67 0.80 24.61
N PHE A 251 -12.03 2.05 24.27
CA PHE A 251 -11.10 3.18 24.28
C PHE A 251 -10.77 3.66 25.70
N SER A 252 -11.73 3.62 26.62
CA SER A 252 -11.46 3.95 28.03
C SER A 252 -10.49 2.95 28.68
N SER A 253 -10.50 1.68 28.24
CA SER A 253 -9.61 0.62 28.72
C SER A 253 -8.18 0.68 28.18
N LEU A 254 -7.93 1.44 27.11
CA LEU A 254 -6.57 1.66 26.59
C LEU A 254 -5.74 2.45 27.62
N GLY A 255 -4.59 1.91 28.04
CA GLY A 255 -3.74 2.56 29.06
C GLY A 255 -3.91 2.03 30.49
N LYS A 256 -5.03 1.35 30.80
CA LYS A 256 -5.25 0.72 32.10
C LYS A 256 -4.24 -0.41 32.37
N LYS A 257 -3.65 -0.44 33.58
CA LYS A 257 -2.57 -1.38 33.95
C LYS A 257 -3.05 -2.80 34.18
N ASP A 258 -4.27 -2.94 34.67
CA ASP A 258 -5.01 -4.18 34.94
C ASP A 258 -5.52 -4.89 33.68
N VAL A 259 -5.44 -4.23 32.52
CA VAL A 259 -5.93 -4.74 31.24
C VAL A 259 -4.76 -5.16 30.34
N PRO A 260 -4.78 -6.34 29.68
CA PRO A 260 -3.69 -6.83 28.84
C PRO A 260 -3.52 -6.00 27.56
N GLN A 261 -2.77 -4.89 27.65
CA GLN A 261 -2.60 -3.92 26.57
C GLN A 261 -2.00 -4.49 25.29
N LYS A 262 -1.13 -5.52 25.40
CA LYS A 262 -0.54 -6.23 24.24
C LYS A 262 -1.60 -6.92 23.37
N ILE A 263 -2.75 -7.25 23.95
CA ILE A 263 -3.88 -7.89 23.26
C ILE A 263 -4.92 -6.84 22.88
N LEU A 264 -5.30 -5.97 23.83
CA LEU A 264 -6.35 -4.97 23.62
C LEU A 264 -6.02 -4.00 22.48
N PHE A 265 -4.77 -3.54 22.37
CA PHE A 265 -4.41 -2.54 21.37
C PHE A 265 -4.52 -3.08 19.93
N PRO A 266 -3.88 -4.21 19.54
CA PRO A 266 -4.08 -4.81 18.21
C PRO A 266 -5.54 -5.14 17.91
N LEU A 267 -6.27 -5.68 18.90
CA LEU A 267 -7.69 -6.01 18.76
C LEU A 267 -8.53 -4.75 18.49
N SER A 268 -8.24 -3.64 19.18
CA SER A 268 -8.91 -2.35 18.97
C SER A 268 -8.58 -1.74 17.61
N SER A 269 -7.31 -1.82 17.17
CA SER A 269 -6.90 -1.40 15.81
C SER A 269 -7.66 -2.19 14.75
N GLN A 270 -7.77 -3.52 14.88
CA GLN A 270 -8.50 -4.35 13.93
C GLN A 270 -10.00 -4.04 13.92
N ILE A 271 -10.61 -3.81 15.09
CA ILE A 271 -12.02 -3.38 15.18
C ILE A 271 -12.23 -2.05 14.45
N VAL A 272 -11.34 -1.09 14.62
CA VAL A 272 -11.42 0.22 13.96
C VAL A 272 -11.25 0.09 12.45
N THR A 273 -10.32 -0.76 11.98
CA THR A 273 -10.18 -1.06 10.55
C THR A 273 -11.44 -1.72 9.97
N ASN A 274 -11.99 -2.72 10.66
CA ASN A 274 -13.23 -3.39 10.24
C ASN A 274 -14.41 -2.39 10.21
N TYR A 275 -14.52 -1.54 11.23
CA TYR A 275 -15.52 -0.47 11.31
C TYR A 275 -15.37 0.49 10.13
N GLY A 276 -14.16 0.97 9.87
CA GLY A 276 -13.87 1.87 8.77
C GLY A 276 -14.13 1.28 7.39
N ASN A 277 -13.99 -0.02 7.21
CA ASN A 277 -14.22 -0.67 5.91
C ASN A 277 -15.69 -1.00 5.65
N CYS A 278 -16.51 -1.14 6.69
CA CYS A 278 -17.87 -1.68 6.56
C CYS A 278 -18.99 -0.69 6.92
N ILE A 279 -18.70 0.35 7.70
CA ILE A 279 -19.68 1.37 8.07
C ILE A 279 -19.59 2.54 7.09
N ALA A 280 -20.75 3.01 6.63
CA ALA A 280 -20.79 4.19 5.77
C ALA A 280 -20.41 5.45 6.59
N PRO A 281 -19.56 6.36 6.06
CA PRO A 281 -19.15 7.59 6.74
C PRO A 281 -20.28 8.40 7.39
N GLN A 282 -21.40 8.54 6.68
CA GLN A 282 -22.58 9.29 7.13
C GLN A 282 -23.25 8.71 8.40
N HIS A 283 -22.97 7.45 8.74
CA HIS A 283 -23.51 6.76 9.92
C HIS A 283 -22.41 6.42 10.94
N SER A 284 -21.22 6.99 10.76
CA SER A 284 -20.06 6.76 11.62
C SER A 284 -20.16 7.58 12.90
N ILE A 285 -20.00 6.94 14.06
CA ILE A 285 -19.84 7.61 15.36
C ILE A 285 -18.38 7.60 15.84
N LEU A 286 -17.48 7.00 15.06
CA LEU A 286 -16.13 6.65 15.48
C LEU A 286 -15.35 7.84 16.04
N PHE A 287 -15.27 8.95 15.29
CA PHE A 287 -14.51 10.12 15.73
C PHE A 287 -15.15 10.82 16.94
N ASN A 288 -16.48 10.86 17.05
CA ASN A 288 -17.15 11.40 18.25
C ASN A 288 -16.72 10.63 19.51
N VAL A 289 -16.66 9.29 19.43
CA VAL A 289 -16.26 8.45 20.56
C VAL A 289 -14.76 8.56 20.84
N ILE A 290 -13.90 8.66 19.81
CA ILE A 290 -12.47 8.91 19.96
C ILE A 290 -12.24 10.25 20.68
N LEU A 291 -12.87 11.33 20.23
CA LEU A 291 -12.70 12.67 20.81
C LEU A 291 -13.17 12.72 22.27
N LYS A 292 -14.33 12.14 22.58
CA LYS A 292 -14.85 12.00 23.96
C LYS A 292 -13.86 11.25 24.87
N ASN A 293 -13.30 10.14 24.41
CA ASN A 293 -12.33 9.37 25.19
C ASN A 293 -10.96 10.07 25.30
N LEU A 294 -10.54 10.79 24.26
CA LEU A 294 -9.30 11.56 24.27
C LEU A 294 -9.39 12.72 25.26
N LYS A 295 -10.51 13.45 25.24
CA LYS A 295 -10.79 14.53 26.19
C LYS A 295 -10.77 14.03 27.63
N THR A 296 -11.49 12.96 27.94
CA THR A 296 -11.54 12.40 29.30
C THR A 296 -10.19 11.87 29.79
N LYS A 297 -9.36 11.31 28.91
CA LYS A 297 -8.00 10.86 29.25
C LYS A 297 -7.04 12.02 29.48
N LEU A 298 -7.15 13.10 28.69
CA LEU A 298 -6.38 14.33 28.91
C LEU A 298 -6.75 15.01 30.22
N GLU A 299 -8.04 15.04 30.58
CA GLU A 299 -8.51 15.59 31.86
C GLU A 299 -8.02 14.78 33.08
N LYS A 300 -7.75 13.49 32.89
CA LYS A 300 -7.24 12.57 33.93
C LYS A 300 -5.72 12.40 33.92
N ASP A 301 -5.01 13.11 33.05
CA ASP A 301 -3.55 12.97 32.85
C ASP A 301 -3.09 11.52 32.54
N ASP A 302 -3.93 10.73 31.87
CA ASP A 302 -3.61 9.35 31.46
C ASP A 302 -2.79 9.34 30.15
N LEU A 303 -1.53 9.77 30.23
CA LEU A 303 -0.61 9.89 29.08
C LEU A 303 -0.41 8.55 28.33
N GLY A 304 -0.40 7.44 29.06
CA GLY A 304 -0.28 6.08 28.51
C GLY A 304 -1.51 5.64 27.72
N GLY A 305 -2.70 6.11 28.10
CA GLY A 305 -3.94 5.96 27.36
C GLY A 305 -4.03 6.92 26.17
N VAL A 306 -3.65 8.19 26.34
CA VAL A 306 -3.59 9.20 25.26
C VAL A 306 -2.71 8.68 24.11
N THR A 307 -1.50 8.19 24.41
CA THR A 307 -0.57 7.65 23.42
C THR A 307 -1.20 6.53 22.58
N LYS A 308 -1.88 5.57 23.22
CA LYS A 308 -2.54 4.46 22.51
C LYS A 308 -3.74 4.94 21.70
N LEU A 309 -4.53 5.86 22.25
CA LEU A 309 -5.70 6.39 21.56
C LEU A 309 -5.30 7.21 20.33
N LEU A 310 -4.23 8.01 20.38
CA LEU A 310 -3.69 8.71 19.21
C LEU A 310 -3.28 7.74 18.10
N ARG A 311 -2.65 6.60 18.44
CA ARG A 311 -2.33 5.56 17.44
C ARG A 311 -3.60 4.98 16.81
N ILE A 312 -4.65 4.74 17.61
CA ILE A 312 -5.97 4.33 17.08
C ILE A 312 -6.59 5.40 16.18
N THR A 313 -6.47 6.69 16.55
CA THR A 313 -6.90 7.82 15.71
C THR A 313 -6.18 7.81 14.36
N ARG A 314 -4.87 7.52 14.34
CA ARG A 314 -4.10 7.39 13.09
C ARG A 314 -4.66 6.25 12.22
N THR A 315 -4.93 5.09 12.80
CA THR A 315 -5.60 3.97 12.09
C THR A 315 -6.97 4.39 11.56
N ALA A 316 -7.77 5.12 12.34
CA ALA A 316 -9.08 5.62 11.92
C ALA A 316 -8.98 6.60 10.73
N LEU A 317 -7.97 7.46 10.69
CA LEU A 317 -7.74 8.40 9.58
C LEU A 317 -7.36 7.71 8.27
N THR A 318 -6.64 6.59 8.33
CA THR A 318 -6.32 5.81 7.13
C THR A 318 -7.53 5.12 6.50
N CYS A 319 -8.61 4.93 7.25
CA CYS A 319 -9.82 4.28 6.75
C CYS A 319 -10.57 5.17 5.75
N GLN A 320 -10.84 4.64 4.56
CA GLN A 320 -11.49 5.36 3.46
C GLN A 320 -10.89 6.75 3.22
N SER A 321 -9.56 6.90 3.28
CA SER A 321 -8.85 8.18 3.08
C SER A 321 -9.41 9.34 3.93
N GLY A 322 -9.71 9.07 5.20
CA GLY A 322 -10.27 10.03 6.15
C GLY A 322 -11.78 10.22 6.07
N GLY A 323 -12.51 9.38 5.33
CA GLY A 323 -13.95 9.56 5.12
C GLY A 323 -14.78 9.59 6.42
N HIS A 324 -14.32 8.92 7.47
CA HIS A 324 -15.02 8.87 8.77
C HIS A 324 -14.88 10.14 9.63
N LEU A 325 -13.95 11.04 9.30
CA LEU A 325 -13.79 12.31 9.98
C LEU A 325 -14.73 13.34 9.33
N VAL A 326 -15.75 13.77 10.06
CA VAL A 326 -16.76 14.74 9.58
C VAL A 326 -16.38 16.16 10.03
N GLU A 327 -16.77 17.18 9.27
CA GLU A 327 -16.48 18.59 9.54
C GLU A 327 -16.88 19.04 10.97
N SER A 328 -17.98 18.51 11.51
CA SER A 328 -18.44 18.81 12.87
C SER A 328 -17.44 18.41 13.97
N CYS A 329 -16.59 17.42 13.71
CA CYS A 329 -15.57 16.95 14.64
C CYS A 329 -14.30 17.80 14.61
N LEU A 330 -14.08 18.60 13.55
CA LEU A 330 -12.82 19.32 13.33
C LEU A 330 -12.47 20.31 14.45
N PRO A 331 -13.38 21.16 14.96
CA PRO A 331 -13.02 22.14 15.97
C PRO A 331 -12.49 21.49 17.26
N GLU A 332 -13.18 20.43 17.72
CA GLU A 332 -12.78 19.68 18.91
C GLU A 332 -11.48 18.89 18.65
N MET A 333 -11.35 18.25 17.49
CA MET A 333 -10.13 17.52 17.13
C MET A 333 -8.90 18.43 17.12
N VAL A 334 -9.00 19.61 16.49
CA VAL A 334 -7.93 20.62 16.46
C VAL A 334 -7.60 21.09 17.87
N GLN A 335 -8.60 21.36 18.71
CA GLN A 335 -8.40 21.79 20.09
C GLN A 335 -7.65 20.72 20.92
N LEU A 336 -8.04 19.45 20.80
CA LEU A 336 -7.40 18.35 21.52
C LEU A 336 -5.98 18.09 21.01
N LEU A 337 -5.74 18.14 19.70
CA LEU A 337 -4.40 18.00 19.13
C LEU A 337 -3.45 19.12 19.59
N VAL A 338 -3.91 20.38 19.64
CA VAL A 338 -3.12 21.49 20.19
C VAL A 338 -2.73 21.25 21.65
N LYS A 339 -3.63 20.67 22.46
CA LYS A 339 -3.30 20.25 23.83
C LYS A 339 -2.26 19.13 23.84
N CYS A 340 -2.44 18.09 23.02
CA CYS A 340 -1.50 16.96 22.90
C CYS A 340 -0.09 17.43 22.48
N LEU A 341 0.02 18.39 21.56
CA LEU A 341 1.28 18.99 21.14
C LEU A 341 1.99 19.76 22.26
N SER A 342 1.33 20.04 23.39
CA SER A 342 1.94 20.71 24.54
C SER A 342 2.38 19.74 25.64
N LEU A 343 2.28 18.42 25.42
CA LEU A 343 2.64 17.36 26.38
C LEU A 343 4.06 16.81 26.10
N GLU A 344 4.36 15.60 26.57
CA GLU A 344 5.66 14.93 26.38
C GLU A 344 5.98 14.60 24.90
N THR A 345 7.27 14.47 24.57
CA THR A 345 7.80 14.27 23.22
C THR A 345 7.15 13.09 22.46
N LYS A 346 6.84 11.99 23.16
CA LYS A 346 6.18 10.82 22.56
C LYS A 346 4.77 11.11 22.07
N ILE A 347 4.04 11.99 22.77
CA ILE A 347 2.70 12.42 22.38
C ILE A 347 2.80 13.49 21.29
N GLN A 348 3.79 14.39 21.39
CA GLN A 348 4.05 15.40 20.36
C GLN A 348 4.30 14.78 18.99
N SER A 349 5.12 13.73 18.90
CA SER A 349 5.41 13.07 17.61
C SER A 349 4.16 12.43 17.00
N LEU A 350 3.37 11.72 17.79
CA LEU A 350 2.10 11.13 17.34
C LEU A 350 1.07 12.19 16.94
N ALA A 351 0.94 13.26 17.72
CA ALA A 351 0.03 14.35 17.42
C ALA A 351 0.46 15.10 16.14
N SER A 352 1.77 15.30 15.95
CA SER A 352 2.34 15.90 14.74
C SER A 352 2.04 15.05 13.50
N GLY A 353 2.26 13.73 13.58
CA GLY A 353 1.91 12.81 12.49
C GLY A 353 0.41 12.81 12.17
N ILE A 354 -0.47 12.90 13.19
CA ILE A 354 -1.91 13.05 12.97
C ILE A 354 -2.23 14.38 12.27
N CYS A 355 -1.58 15.48 12.66
CA CYS A 355 -1.72 16.76 11.97
C CYS A 355 -1.31 16.64 10.49
N ALA A 356 -0.20 15.95 10.19
CA ALA A 356 0.23 15.70 8.83
C ALA A 356 -0.77 14.86 8.04
N ASP A 357 -1.26 13.76 8.62
CA ASP A 357 -2.30 12.91 8.01
C ASP A 357 -3.57 13.71 7.70
N MET A 358 -4.00 14.59 8.62
CA MET A 358 -5.16 15.46 8.44
C MET A 358 -4.99 16.46 7.28
N LEU A 359 -3.79 17.01 7.07
CA LEU A 359 -3.49 17.93 5.96
C LEU A 359 -3.44 17.23 4.60
N ASN A 360 -3.23 15.92 4.59
CA ASN A 360 -3.17 15.08 3.38
C ASN A 360 -4.49 14.38 3.03
N LEU A 361 -5.57 14.60 3.81
CA LEU A 361 -6.86 13.95 3.55
C LEU A 361 -7.45 14.38 2.21
N ARG A 362 -7.88 13.39 1.42
CA ARG A 362 -8.51 13.63 0.11
C ARG A 362 -10.02 13.89 0.23
N ASN A 363 -10.67 13.28 1.22
CA ASN A 363 -12.12 13.32 1.39
C ASN A 363 -12.63 14.47 2.27
N LEU A 364 -11.72 15.18 2.96
CA LEU A 364 -12.06 16.29 3.84
C LEU A 364 -11.09 17.45 3.58
N LYS A 365 -11.61 18.57 3.09
CA LYS A 365 -10.80 19.78 2.93
C LYS A 365 -10.71 20.51 4.26
N MET A 366 -9.51 20.53 4.82
CA MET A 366 -9.24 21.26 6.07
C MET A 366 -9.45 22.77 5.86
N PRO A 367 -10.30 23.44 6.67
CA PRO A 367 -10.40 24.88 6.67
C PRO A 367 -9.05 25.54 6.99
N GLN A 368 -8.74 26.64 6.31
CA GLN A 368 -7.44 27.32 6.42
C GLN A 368 -7.12 27.76 7.85
N GLU A 369 -8.13 28.20 8.62
CA GLU A 369 -7.96 28.61 10.02
C GLU A 369 -7.42 27.45 10.87
N PHE A 370 -8.02 26.27 10.75
CA PHE A 370 -7.61 25.07 11.49
C PHE A 370 -6.25 24.55 11.04
N ALA A 371 -6.00 24.53 9.73
CA ALA A 371 -4.70 24.15 9.18
C ALA A 371 -3.59 25.08 9.71
N SER A 372 -3.79 26.40 9.62
CA SER A 372 -2.83 27.39 10.11
C SER A 372 -2.55 27.26 11.60
N ARG A 373 -3.59 27.00 12.41
CA ARG A 373 -3.46 26.80 13.86
C ARG A 373 -2.64 25.56 14.20
N LEU A 374 -2.88 24.43 13.54
CA LEU A 374 -2.11 23.19 13.74
C LEU A 374 -0.66 23.38 13.29
N ILE A 375 -0.45 23.89 12.09
CA ILE A 375 0.89 24.15 11.52
C ILE A 375 1.70 25.06 12.46
N THR A 376 1.11 26.18 12.89
CA THR A 376 1.78 27.12 13.80
C THR A 376 2.14 26.45 15.12
N LYS A 377 1.26 25.59 15.67
CA LYS A 377 1.53 24.90 16.93
C LYS A 377 2.61 23.83 16.79
N VAL A 378 2.66 23.11 15.67
CA VAL A 378 3.73 22.13 15.38
C VAL A 378 5.08 22.83 15.24
N PHE A 379 5.17 23.95 14.51
CA PHE A 379 6.43 24.70 14.39
C PHE A 379 6.88 25.44 15.66
N GLN A 380 6.06 25.47 16.72
CA GLN A 380 6.47 25.93 18.05
C GLN A 380 7.20 24.85 18.86
N LEU A 381 7.22 23.60 18.38
CA LEU A 381 7.95 22.52 19.03
C LEU A 381 9.47 22.73 18.92
N HIS A 382 10.19 22.33 19.97
CA HIS A 382 11.65 22.44 20.02
C HIS A 382 12.37 21.24 19.40
N ASP A 383 11.69 20.11 19.22
CA ASP A 383 12.27 18.88 18.70
C ASP A 383 12.38 18.93 17.17
N THR A 384 13.62 19.01 16.67
CA THR A 384 13.91 19.08 15.24
C THR A 384 13.48 17.82 14.50
N SER A 385 13.60 16.63 15.10
CA SER A 385 13.21 15.37 14.46
C SER A 385 11.71 15.30 14.18
N ILE A 386 10.88 15.83 15.08
CA ILE A 386 9.42 15.90 14.87
C ILE A 386 9.07 16.85 13.73
N LEU A 387 9.73 18.01 13.67
CA LEU A 387 9.54 18.99 12.60
C LEU A 387 9.97 18.43 11.23
N VAL A 388 11.08 17.69 11.22
CA VAL A 388 11.61 16.99 10.05
C VAL A 388 10.60 15.97 9.52
N GLU A 389 10.10 15.09 10.39
CA GLU A 389 9.09 14.08 10.02
C GLU A 389 7.82 14.76 9.49
N PHE A 390 7.35 15.81 10.15
CA PHE A 390 6.16 16.57 9.74
C PHE A 390 6.29 17.19 8.34
N VAL A 391 7.43 17.83 8.03
CA VAL A 391 7.67 18.44 6.71
C VAL A 391 7.73 17.36 5.62
N SER A 392 8.36 16.22 5.92
CA SER A 392 8.42 15.09 5.00
C SER A 392 7.02 14.53 4.69
N GLU A 393 6.22 14.26 5.72
CA GLU A 393 4.87 13.70 5.57
C GLU A 393 3.90 14.67 4.87
N THR A 394 4.07 15.98 5.03
CA THR A 394 3.18 17.00 4.45
C THR A 394 3.57 17.51 3.06
N SER A 395 4.64 16.97 2.46
CA SER A 395 5.16 17.40 1.15
C SER A 395 4.11 17.42 0.03
N ASN A 396 3.13 16.52 0.09
CA ASN A 396 2.05 16.40 -0.90
C ASN A 396 0.73 17.07 -0.49
N SER A 397 0.70 17.78 0.63
CA SER A 397 -0.48 18.49 1.12
C SER A 397 -0.81 19.73 0.29
N PHE A 398 -2.09 20.12 0.29
CA PHE A 398 -2.54 21.36 -0.34
C PHE A 398 -2.09 22.57 0.50
N GLY A 399 -1.32 23.49 -0.10
CA GLY A 399 -0.80 24.67 0.61
C GLY A 399 0.53 24.44 1.34
N PHE A 400 1.24 23.36 1.02
CA PHE A 400 2.60 23.10 1.53
C PHE A 400 3.52 24.31 1.33
N GLU A 401 3.58 24.84 0.12
CA GLU A 401 4.41 25.99 -0.25
C GLU A 401 4.08 27.24 0.58
N SER A 402 2.78 27.57 0.70
CA SER A 402 2.32 28.82 1.29
C SER A 402 2.38 28.82 2.82
N SER A 403 2.14 27.67 3.45
CA SER A 403 1.91 27.60 4.90
C SER A 403 2.97 26.81 5.67
N ILE A 404 3.60 25.80 5.06
CA ILE A 404 4.50 24.87 5.74
C ILE A 404 5.95 25.20 5.39
N LEU A 405 6.27 25.27 4.10
CA LEU A 405 7.64 25.42 3.61
C LEU A 405 8.32 26.68 4.17
N GLY A 406 7.63 27.83 4.13
CA GLY A 406 8.17 29.09 4.68
C GLY A 406 8.50 29.04 6.17
N ARG A 407 7.70 28.31 6.97
CA ARG A 407 7.95 28.10 8.41
C ARG A 407 9.06 27.08 8.66
N ALA A 408 9.14 26.05 7.82
CA ALA A 408 10.24 25.08 7.86
C ALA A 408 11.58 25.76 7.62
N PHE A 409 11.65 26.69 6.66
CA PHE A 409 12.83 27.53 6.45
C PHE A 409 13.21 28.36 7.69
N GLN A 410 12.25 28.88 8.45
CA GLN A 410 12.55 29.64 9.67
C GLN A 410 13.04 28.75 10.82
N ALA A 411 12.43 27.59 11.01
CA ALA A 411 12.68 26.72 12.17
C ALA A 411 13.89 25.79 11.98
N LEU A 412 14.05 25.19 10.80
CA LEU A 412 15.02 24.11 10.58
C LEU A 412 16.35 24.61 10.00
N ALA A 413 16.35 25.72 9.25
CA ALA A 413 17.58 26.33 8.76
C ALA A 413 18.56 26.69 9.89
N THR A 414 18.02 27.04 11.06
CA THR A 414 18.76 27.53 12.21
C THR A 414 19.28 26.42 13.13
N SER A 415 18.54 25.31 13.18
CA SER A 415 18.71 24.25 14.17
C SER A 415 19.52 23.06 13.63
N ASP A 416 19.18 22.56 12.43
CA ASP A 416 19.88 21.45 11.77
C ASP A 416 19.86 21.63 10.24
N SER A 417 20.86 22.34 9.73
CA SER A 417 20.95 22.67 8.30
C SER A 417 21.24 21.43 7.43
N HIS A 418 21.87 20.39 7.97
CA HIS A 418 22.22 19.18 7.21
C HIS A 418 20.99 18.31 6.97
N GLU A 419 20.22 18.03 8.02
CA GLU A 419 19.02 17.20 7.90
C GLU A 419 17.94 17.90 7.07
N PHE A 420 17.75 19.20 7.26
CA PHE A 420 16.81 19.97 6.45
C PHE A 420 17.16 20.00 4.96
N LEU A 421 18.45 20.10 4.62
CA LEU A 421 18.93 20.06 3.24
C LEU A 421 18.58 18.72 2.55
N HIS A 422 18.67 17.60 3.27
CA HIS A 422 18.25 16.30 2.75
C HIS A 422 16.74 16.23 2.49
N ILE A 423 15.92 16.75 3.41
CA ILE A 423 14.45 16.75 3.27
C ILE A 423 14.04 17.64 2.11
N LEU A 424 14.60 18.85 2.02
CA LEU A 424 14.31 19.78 0.94
C LEU A 424 14.67 19.15 -0.41
N THR A 425 15.79 18.42 -0.47
CA THR A 425 16.16 17.66 -1.67
C THR A 425 15.12 16.60 -2.02
N ASN A 426 14.67 15.80 -1.04
CA ASN A 426 13.62 14.80 -1.28
C ASN A 426 12.31 15.43 -1.77
N VAL A 427 11.89 16.55 -1.17
CA VAL A 427 10.69 17.30 -1.59
C VAL A 427 10.84 17.77 -3.03
N VAL A 428 11.97 18.38 -3.38
CA VAL A 428 12.23 18.88 -4.73
C VAL A 428 12.26 17.74 -5.75
N VAL A 429 12.92 16.62 -5.43
CA VAL A 429 12.98 15.43 -6.28
C VAL A 429 11.58 14.85 -6.52
N ASP A 430 10.74 14.73 -5.49
CA ASP A 430 9.37 14.23 -5.63
C ASP A 430 8.51 15.16 -6.50
N LYS A 431 8.62 16.49 -6.30
CA LYS A 431 7.88 17.51 -7.06
C LYS A 431 8.32 17.63 -8.52
N THR A 432 9.49 17.10 -8.88
CA THR A 432 10.08 17.18 -10.23
C THR A 432 10.10 15.85 -10.97
N LYS A 433 9.90 14.71 -10.28
CA LYS A 433 10.00 13.34 -10.81
C LYS A 433 9.22 13.09 -12.11
N ASN A 434 8.01 13.62 -12.22
CA ASN A 434 7.11 13.36 -13.36
C ASN A 434 7.14 14.46 -14.44
N LYS A 435 8.03 15.45 -14.33
CA LYS A 435 8.05 16.64 -15.20
C LYS A 435 9.20 16.64 -16.21
N ARG A 436 9.99 15.57 -16.28
CA ARG A 436 11.11 15.45 -17.22
C ARG A 436 10.62 14.83 -18.52
N GLU A 437 10.44 15.66 -19.55
CA GLU A 437 9.95 15.24 -20.86
C GLU A 437 11.10 14.85 -21.83
N LYS A 438 12.28 15.44 -21.66
CA LYS A 438 13.48 15.20 -22.49
C LYS A 438 14.72 15.05 -21.61
N LEU A 439 15.79 14.46 -22.15
CA LEU A 439 17.07 14.35 -21.44
C LEU A 439 17.63 15.73 -21.07
N ASP A 440 17.47 16.73 -21.94
CA ASP A 440 18.03 18.07 -21.75
C ASP A 440 17.13 19.04 -20.96
N THR A 441 15.90 18.62 -20.59
CA THR A 441 14.99 19.47 -19.83
C THR A 441 15.05 19.14 -18.34
N PHE A 442 15.40 20.16 -17.55
CA PHE A 442 15.48 20.07 -16.09
C PHE A 442 14.29 20.81 -15.48
N PRO A 443 13.24 20.10 -15.02
CA PRO A 443 12.11 20.75 -14.36
C PRO A 443 12.57 21.42 -13.07
N VAL A 444 12.24 22.71 -12.92
CA VAL A 444 12.64 23.51 -11.76
C VAL A 444 11.47 23.62 -10.79
N TYR A 445 11.73 23.33 -9.52
CA TYR A 445 10.88 23.74 -8.40
C TYR A 445 11.42 25.06 -7.83
N PRO A 446 10.80 26.22 -8.08
CA PRO A 446 11.40 27.52 -7.78
C PRO A 446 11.49 27.76 -6.27
N LEU A 447 12.72 27.96 -5.77
CA LEU A 447 13.04 28.32 -4.39
C LEU A 447 13.56 29.77 -4.38
N MET A 448 12.67 30.73 -4.11
CA MET A 448 13.06 32.14 -4.08
C MET A 448 14.02 32.42 -2.92
N ILE A 449 15.13 33.09 -3.20
CA ILE A 449 16.08 33.53 -2.19
C ILE A 449 15.54 34.80 -1.52
N HIS A 450 15.20 34.67 -0.25
CA HIS A 450 14.77 35.73 0.64
C HIS A 450 15.34 35.45 2.05
N GLN A 451 15.05 36.32 3.02
CA GLN A 451 15.68 36.28 4.36
C GLN A 451 15.70 34.89 5.04
N ASN A 452 14.66 34.06 4.86
CA ASN A 452 14.56 32.74 5.51
C ASN A 452 15.22 31.61 4.69
N THR A 453 15.22 31.72 3.36
CA THR A 453 15.82 30.72 2.46
C THR A 453 17.32 30.97 2.24
N LYS A 454 17.77 32.21 2.45
CA LYS A 454 19.16 32.64 2.27
C LYS A 454 20.13 31.80 3.10
N ARG A 455 19.80 31.46 4.34
CA ARG A 455 20.68 30.66 5.21
C ARG A 455 20.96 29.27 4.63
N ILE A 456 19.96 28.62 4.06
CA ILE A 456 20.15 27.31 3.41
C ILE A 456 20.83 27.45 2.06
N PHE A 457 20.56 28.54 1.33
CA PHE A 457 21.31 28.85 0.13
C PHE A 457 22.82 29.04 0.44
N ASP A 458 23.17 29.86 1.43
CA ASP A 458 24.54 30.08 1.89
C ASP A 458 25.18 28.76 2.31
N PHE A 459 24.44 27.91 3.05
CA PHE A 459 24.89 26.58 3.43
C PHE A 459 25.09 25.63 2.23
N THR A 460 24.23 25.68 1.22
CA THR A 460 24.41 24.88 -0.02
C THR A 460 25.67 25.31 -0.76
N LEU A 461 25.95 26.62 -0.82
CA LEU A 461 27.19 27.15 -1.40
C LEU A 461 28.42 26.77 -0.57
N GLU A 462 28.34 26.89 0.76
CA GLU A 462 29.41 26.48 1.66
C GLU A 462 29.71 24.98 1.52
N ALA A 463 28.70 24.12 1.40
CA ALA A 463 28.91 22.69 1.19
C ALA A 463 29.63 22.38 -0.13
N ILE A 464 29.30 23.10 -1.21
CA ILE A 464 29.98 22.98 -2.52
C ILE A 464 31.42 23.49 -2.40
N ASN A 465 31.63 24.66 -1.79
CA ASN A 465 32.95 25.28 -1.63
C ASN A 465 33.87 24.48 -0.69
N ASN A 466 33.36 24.04 0.45
CA ASN A 466 34.13 23.28 1.44
C ASN A 466 34.59 21.92 0.90
N PHE A 467 33.83 21.29 0.00
CA PHE A 467 34.29 20.08 -0.66
C PHE A 467 35.56 20.31 -1.48
N THR A 468 35.78 21.51 -2.03
CA THR A 468 37.05 21.82 -2.73
C THR A 468 38.23 21.86 -1.75
N LYS A 469 38.00 22.29 -0.49
CA LYS A 469 39.03 22.45 0.55
C LYS A 469 39.33 21.16 1.31
N ASP A 470 38.30 20.47 1.81
CA ASP A 470 38.43 19.22 2.58
C ASP A 470 37.52 18.13 1.98
N ASN A 471 37.93 16.86 2.07
CA ASN A 471 37.16 15.71 1.57
C ASN A 471 35.91 15.47 2.46
N MET A 472 34.92 16.34 2.31
CA MET A 472 33.68 16.34 3.08
C MET A 472 32.62 15.38 2.52
N ASN A 473 31.56 15.17 3.32
CA ASN A 473 30.45 14.25 3.10
C ASN A 473 29.79 14.35 1.70
N LEU A 474 30.02 13.33 0.86
CA LEU A 474 29.48 13.20 -0.50
C LEU A 474 27.95 13.34 -0.59
N LYS A 475 27.22 12.92 0.47
CA LYS A 475 25.75 13.02 0.50
C LYS A 475 25.28 14.47 0.55
N ASN A 476 25.94 15.29 1.37
CA ASN A 476 25.62 16.71 1.48
C ASN A 476 25.92 17.43 0.18
N LEU A 477 27.07 17.11 -0.44
CA LEU A 477 27.44 17.66 -1.73
C LEU A 477 26.41 17.33 -2.82
N LEU A 478 25.98 16.07 -2.92
CA LEU A 478 24.96 15.66 -3.89
C LEU A 478 23.66 16.46 -3.70
N CYS A 479 23.18 16.55 -2.46
CA CYS A 479 21.98 17.32 -2.15
C CYS A 479 22.15 18.81 -2.49
N SER A 480 23.29 19.43 -2.18
CA SER A 480 23.57 20.83 -2.55
C SER A 480 23.61 21.04 -4.06
N LEU A 481 24.24 20.13 -4.81
CA LEU A 481 24.28 20.17 -6.28
C LEU A 481 22.89 20.02 -6.89
N ILE A 482 22.01 19.20 -6.29
CA ILE A 482 20.62 19.10 -6.74
C ILE A 482 19.89 20.42 -6.47
N LEU A 483 19.96 20.93 -5.24
CA LEU A 483 19.21 22.11 -4.78
C LEU A 483 19.63 23.42 -5.45
N ILE A 484 20.92 23.60 -5.78
CA ILE A 484 21.41 24.86 -6.35
C ILE A 484 20.72 25.21 -7.68
N ARG A 485 20.26 24.21 -8.44
CA ARG A 485 19.49 24.39 -9.70
C ARG A 485 18.09 24.97 -9.49
N HIS A 486 17.62 24.98 -8.24
CA HIS A 486 16.26 25.32 -7.88
C HIS A 486 16.15 26.69 -7.20
N PHE A 487 17.26 27.27 -6.75
CA PHE A 487 17.27 28.60 -6.15
C PHE A 487 17.21 29.72 -7.22
N ASP A 488 16.60 30.86 -6.88
CA ASP A 488 16.54 32.05 -7.73
C ASP A 488 16.39 33.32 -6.88
N PRO A 489 17.11 34.44 -7.11
CA PRO A 489 18.18 34.66 -8.10
C PRO A 489 19.57 34.18 -7.66
N ILE A 490 20.35 33.60 -8.58
CA ILE A 490 21.71 33.11 -8.34
C ILE A 490 22.71 33.78 -9.28
N ASP A 491 23.92 34.08 -8.78
CA ASP A 491 25.08 34.35 -9.63
C ASP A 491 25.59 33.06 -10.30
N ARG A 492 25.08 32.81 -11.51
CA ARG A 492 25.38 31.61 -12.28
C ARG A 492 26.85 31.47 -12.64
N MET A 493 27.58 32.58 -12.84
CA MET A 493 29.01 32.53 -13.19
C MET A 493 29.84 32.01 -12.01
N SER A 494 29.61 32.58 -10.82
CA SER A 494 30.30 32.16 -9.59
C SER A 494 30.03 30.68 -9.28
N VAL A 495 28.76 30.25 -9.34
CA VAL A 495 28.38 28.85 -9.10
C VAL A 495 29.00 27.91 -10.13
N THR A 496 29.03 28.29 -11.42
CA THR A 496 29.64 27.48 -12.48
C THR A 496 31.13 27.25 -12.21
N SER A 497 31.87 28.29 -11.82
CA SER A 497 33.29 28.16 -11.45
C SER A 497 33.53 27.24 -10.24
N LEU A 498 32.66 27.29 -9.24
CA LEU A 498 32.74 26.41 -8.06
C LEU A 498 32.47 24.95 -8.44
N VAL A 499 31.44 24.69 -9.24
CA VAL A 499 31.07 23.33 -9.67
C VAL A 499 32.15 22.74 -10.58
N LEU A 500 32.79 23.55 -11.44
CA LEU A 500 33.95 23.13 -12.23
C LEU A 500 35.10 22.60 -11.36
N ASN A 501 35.44 23.32 -10.29
CA ASN A 501 36.47 22.88 -9.33
C ASN A 501 36.07 21.58 -8.61
N VAL A 502 34.78 21.43 -8.28
CA VAL A 502 34.25 20.18 -7.72
C VAL A 502 34.39 19.02 -8.71
N VAL A 503 34.07 19.23 -10.00
CA VAL A 503 34.24 18.20 -11.03
C VAL A 503 35.71 17.78 -11.16
N LYS A 504 36.65 18.73 -11.25
CA LYS A 504 38.09 18.44 -11.30
C LYS A 504 38.52 17.56 -10.12
N LYS A 505 38.15 17.95 -8.89
CA LYS A 505 38.47 17.19 -7.67
C LYS A 505 37.81 15.80 -7.64
N LEU A 506 36.56 15.66 -8.10
CA LEU A 506 35.87 14.37 -8.17
C LEU A 506 36.54 13.41 -9.16
N VAL A 507 37.04 13.93 -10.29
CA VAL A 507 37.80 13.13 -11.28
C VAL A 507 39.13 12.67 -10.68
N ASP A 508 39.84 13.53 -9.94
CA ASP A 508 41.09 13.14 -9.26
C ASP A 508 40.86 12.09 -8.16
N LEU A 509 39.75 12.20 -7.42
CA LEU A 509 39.33 11.19 -6.43
C LEU A 509 38.98 9.86 -7.09
N LEU A 510 38.34 9.90 -8.26
CA LEU A 510 37.99 8.71 -9.03
C LEU A 510 39.26 7.98 -9.53
N LYS A 511 40.34 8.72 -9.86
CA LYS A 511 41.64 8.14 -10.22
C LYS A 511 42.39 7.53 -9.03
N SER A 512 42.24 8.09 -7.84
CA SER A 512 43.07 7.77 -6.67
C SER A 512 42.45 6.75 -5.71
N THR A 513 41.14 6.52 -5.76
CA THR A 513 40.44 5.66 -4.80
C THR A 513 39.41 4.73 -5.45
N GLU A 514 39.50 3.43 -5.12
CA GLU A 514 38.45 2.44 -5.46
C GLU A 514 37.31 2.41 -4.42
N GLU A 515 37.55 2.93 -3.21
CA GLU A 515 36.52 3.04 -2.18
C GLU A 515 35.49 4.13 -2.52
N LYS A 516 34.19 3.86 -2.30
CA LYS A 516 33.06 4.79 -2.55
C LYS A 516 32.91 5.26 -4.01
N LYS A 517 33.54 4.58 -4.97
CA LYS A 517 33.45 4.83 -6.42
C LYS A 517 32.03 5.12 -6.93
N VAL A 518 31.05 4.30 -6.54
CA VAL A 518 29.64 4.49 -6.92
C VAL A 518 29.07 5.82 -6.39
N GLN A 519 29.43 6.21 -5.17
CA GLN A 519 28.98 7.48 -4.58
C GLN A 519 29.65 8.67 -5.30
N ILE A 520 30.94 8.56 -5.61
CA ILE A 520 31.68 9.59 -6.36
C ILE A 520 31.05 9.79 -7.75
N LEU A 521 30.78 8.70 -8.48
CA LEU A 521 30.12 8.75 -9.79
C LEU A 521 28.72 9.35 -9.73
N LEU A 522 27.95 9.06 -8.67
CA LEU A 522 26.63 9.65 -8.46
C LEU A 522 26.71 11.17 -8.22
N VAL A 523 27.68 11.62 -7.42
CA VAL A 523 27.93 13.04 -7.18
C VAL A 523 28.43 13.73 -8.45
N LEU A 524 29.31 13.08 -9.22
CA LEU A 524 29.81 13.57 -10.50
C LEU A 524 28.67 13.75 -11.50
N CYS A 525 27.74 12.79 -11.60
CA CYS A 525 26.50 12.94 -12.36
C CYS A 525 25.74 14.20 -11.92
N GLY A 526 25.54 14.39 -10.61
CA GLY A 526 24.88 15.58 -10.07
C GLY A 526 25.58 16.90 -10.45
N ALA A 527 26.91 16.93 -10.41
CA ALA A 527 27.70 18.10 -10.76
C ALA A 527 27.60 18.42 -12.26
N LEU A 528 27.71 17.42 -13.13
CA LEU A 528 27.56 17.58 -14.58
C LEU A 528 26.14 18.00 -14.97
N GLU A 529 25.10 17.46 -14.33
CA GLU A 529 23.73 17.93 -14.54
C GLU A 529 23.57 19.41 -14.15
N THR A 530 24.25 19.86 -13.09
CA THR A 530 24.24 21.26 -12.67
C THR A 530 24.97 22.17 -13.65
N LEU A 531 26.12 21.75 -14.17
CA LEU A 531 26.80 22.49 -15.25
C LEU A 531 25.93 22.55 -16.51
N LEU A 532 25.24 21.46 -16.86
CA LEU A 532 24.40 21.41 -18.06
C LEU A 532 23.19 22.35 -17.92
N TYR A 533 22.67 22.49 -16.71
CA TYR A 533 21.65 23.48 -16.39
C TYR A 533 22.15 24.93 -16.61
N PHE A 534 23.42 25.22 -16.30
CA PHE A 534 24.08 26.53 -16.49
C PHE A 534 24.94 26.60 -17.77
N LYS A 535 24.56 25.88 -18.83
CA LYS A 535 25.37 25.75 -20.05
C LYS A 535 25.73 27.09 -20.73
N ASN A 536 24.89 28.11 -20.59
CA ASN A 536 25.12 29.42 -21.23
C ASN A 536 26.31 30.15 -20.59
N GLU A 537 26.56 29.89 -19.31
CA GLU A 537 27.61 30.53 -18.51
C GLU A 537 28.90 29.69 -18.44
N TYR A 538 28.82 28.39 -18.77
CA TYR A 538 29.96 27.46 -18.82
C TYR A 538 31.11 27.92 -19.72
N GLY A 539 30.80 28.48 -20.89
CA GLY A 539 31.80 28.93 -21.87
C GLY A 539 32.59 30.18 -21.49
N SER A 540 32.14 30.93 -20.46
CA SER A 540 32.77 32.16 -19.99
C SER A 540 33.80 31.93 -18.86
N SER A 541 33.89 30.70 -18.35
CA SER A 541 34.83 30.28 -17.30
C SER A 541 35.95 29.39 -17.87
N GLU A 542 36.87 28.93 -17.01
CA GLU A 542 37.80 27.85 -17.37
C GLU A 542 37.04 26.62 -17.86
N ARG A 543 37.46 26.01 -18.98
CA ARG A 543 36.86 24.77 -19.49
C ARG A 543 37.45 23.56 -18.76
N LEU A 544 36.68 22.47 -18.71
CA LEU A 544 37.20 21.17 -18.28
C LEU A 544 38.26 20.67 -19.26
N ASP A 545 39.22 19.91 -18.77
CA ASP A 545 40.13 19.14 -19.62
C ASP A 545 39.37 17.92 -20.15
N SER A 546 38.83 18.06 -21.36
CA SER A 546 38.01 17.04 -22.02
C SER A 546 38.75 15.72 -22.19
N VAL A 547 40.05 15.76 -22.46
CA VAL A 547 40.86 14.58 -22.76
C VAL A 547 41.08 13.78 -21.48
N ALA A 548 41.53 14.43 -20.41
CA ALA A 548 41.79 13.75 -19.13
C ALA A 548 40.52 13.16 -18.51
N LEU A 549 39.38 13.84 -18.65
CA LEU A 549 38.09 13.37 -18.12
C LEU A 549 37.56 12.17 -18.93
N ILE A 550 37.60 12.24 -20.27
CA ILE A 550 37.16 11.15 -21.14
C ILE A 550 38.03 9.90 -20.93
N GLN A 551 39.36 10.04 -20.87
CA GLN A 551 40.28 8.91 -20.59
C GLN A 551 39.90 8.19 -19.29
N THR A 552 39.69 8.96 -18.21
CA THR A 552 39.30 8.41 -16.91
C THR A 552 37.98 7.65 -16.99
N LEU A 553 36.95 8.23 -17.64
CA LEU A 553 35.64 7.57 -17.76
C LEU A 553 35.68 6.35 -18.69
N VAL A 554 36.49 6.35 -19.75
CA VAL A 554 36.64 5.23 -20.69
C VAL A 554 37.28 4.02 -20.02
N GLU A 555 38.33 4.21 -19.23
CA GLU A 555 38.93 3.13 -18.42
C GLU A 555 37.89 2.46 -17.52
N HIS A 556 37.04 3.28 -16.89
CA HIS A 556 35.97 2.82 -16.02
C HIS A 556 34.84 2.15 -16.80
N LEU A 557 34.52 2.62 -18.01
CA LEU A 557 33.48 2.05 -18.86
C LEU A 557 33.88 0.65 -19.38
N LYS A 558 35.17 0.41 -19.60
CA LYS A 558 35.74 -0.89 -20.00
C LYS A 558 35.72 -1.89 -18.84
N ASN A 559 36.08 -1.45 -17.63
CA ASN A 559 36.28 -2.32 -16.47
C ASN A 559 35.00 -2.54 -15.65
N ASP A 560 34.18 -1.50 -15.50
CA ASP A 560 32.96 -1.52 -14.69
C ASP A 560 31.72 -1.29 -15.57
N LYS A 561 30.80 -2.26 -15.59
CA LYS A 561 29.47 -2.10 -16.23
C LYS A 561 28.55 -1.22 -15.39
N SER A 562 28.99 0.00 -15.04
CA SER A 562 28.24 0.96 -14.24
C SER A 562 27.47 1.95 -15.12
N LEU A 563 26.15 1.94 -15.00
CA LEU A 563 25.26 2.90 -15.69
C LEU A 563 25.61 4.36 -15.37
N LEU A 564 26.19 4.62 -14.19
CA LEU A 564 26.57 5.97 -13.77
C LEU A 564 27.75 6.51 -14.59
N VAL A 565 28.69 5.66 -15.01
CA VAL A 565 29.82 6.07 -15.87
C VAL A 565 29.29 6.48 -17.24
N LEU A 566 28.40 5.65 -17.81
CA LEU A 566 27.73 5.96 -19.07
C LEU A 566 26.94 7.27 -18.97
N LYS A 567 26.25 7.51 -17.86
CA LYS A 567 25.52 8.75 -17.61
C LYS A 567 26.44 9.97 -17.48
N CYS A 568 27.56 9.84 -16.76
CA CYS A 568 28.56 10.92 -16.65
C CYS A 568 29.08 11.31 -18.03
N LEU A 569 29.43 10.31 -18.84
CA LEU A 569 29.92 10.53 -20.20
C LEU A 569 28.86 11.21 -21.07
N ASP A 570 27.62 10.71 -21.04
CA ASP A 570 26.49 11.30 -21.78
C ASP A 570 26.27 12.78 -21.45
N LEU A 571 26.23 13.11 -20.14
CA LEU A 571 26.07 14.48 -19.67
C LEU A 571 27.25 15.37 -20.07
N PHE A 572 28.47 14.84 -20.01
CA PHE A 572 29.68 15.57 -20.40
C PHE A 572 29.72 15.85 -21.90
N LEU A 573 29.39 14.87 -22.75
CA LEU A 573 29.31 15.06 -24.20
C LEU A 573 28.18 16.02 -24.61
N THR A 574 27.10 16.06 -23.84
CA THR A 574 25.99 17.01 -24.07
C THR A 574 26.38 18.43 -23.68
N LEU A 575 27.27 18.58 -22.69
CA LEU A 575 27.80 19.86 -22.21
C LEU A 575 28.77 20.51 -23.19
N GLU A 576 29.68 19.74 -23.76
CA GLU A 576 30.72 20.24 -24.66
C GLU A 576 30.33 20.06 -26.13
N HIS A 577 30.12 21.18 -26.84
CA HIS A 577 29.69 21.16 -28.23
C HIS A 577 30.84 21.03 -29.25
N SER A 578 32.10 21.02 -28.82
CA SER A 578 33.25 20.97 -29.75
C SER A 578 34.44 20.18 -29.18
N PHE A 579 34.62 18.94 -29.63
CA PHE A 579 35.74 18.06 -29.28
C PHE A 579 36.85 18.09 -30.34
N LEU A 580 37.23 19.28 -30.80
CA LEU A 580 38.19 19.49 -31.89
C LEU A 580 39.61 18.94 -31.61
N SER A 581 39.86 18.36 -30.43
CA SER A 581 41.16 17.91 -29.94
C SER A 581 41.14 16.53 -29.27
N LEU A 582 40.18 15.65 -29.58
CA LEU A 582 40.30 14.25 -29.20
C LEU A 582 41.27 13.54 -30.15
N GLU A 583 42.27 12.85 -29.60
CA GLU A 583 43.14 11.95 -30.38
C GLU A 583 42.29 10.84 -31.01
N ASP A 584 42.56 10.49 -32.28
CA ASP A 584 41.78 9.48 -33.01
C ASP A 584 41.73 8.13 -32.28
N ASP A 585 42.81 7.75 -31.58
CA ASP A 585 42.89 6.51 -30.80
C ASP A 585 41.87 6.49 -29.64
N LEU A 586 41.72 7.60 -28.90
CA LEU A 586 40.79 7.69 -27.77
C LEU A 586 39.33 7.68 -28.24
N TYR A 587 39.08 8.24 -29.43
CA TYR A 587 37.75 8.20 -30.06
C TYR A 587 37.34 6.76 -30.40
N ASP A 588 38.25 6.00 -31.02
CA ASP A 588 37.98 4.61 -31.42
C ASP A 588 37.79 3.72 -30.19
N GLU A 589 38.59 3.91 -29.14
CA GLU A 589 38.43 3.21 -27.87
C GLU A 589 37.07 3.49 -27.21
N LEU A 590 36.62 4.75 -27.23
CA LEU A 590 35.34 5.15 -26.66
C LEU A 590 34.17 4.57 -27.47
N ASN A 591 34.25 4.62 -28.80
CA ASN A 591 33.24 4.08 -29.70
C ASN A 591 33.07 2.56 -29.48
N MET A 592 34.17 1.81 -29.43
CA MET A 592 34.18 0.37 -29.15
C MET A 592 33.57 0.06 -27.77
N ALA A 593 33.88 0.86 -26.75
CA ALA A 593 33.32 0.67 -25.42
C ALA A 593 31.79 0.89 -25.42
N LEU A 594 31.30 1.95 -26.07
CA LEU A 594 29.86 2.27 -26.17
C LEU A 594 29.06 1.24 -26.96
N GLN A 595 29.64 0.64 -28.00
CA GLN A 595 28.99 -0.40 -28.80
C GLN A 595 28.60 -1.63 -27.97
N ASN A 596 29.41 -2.02 -26.98
CA ASN A 596 29.08 -3.12 -26.07
C ASN A 596 27.82 -2.82 -25.22
N TRP A 597 27.52 -1.55 -24.95
CA TRP A 597 26.35 -1.12 -24.19
C TRP A 597 25.05 -1.14 -25.02
N LEU A 598 25.15 -1.07 -26.35
CA LEU A 598 23.99 -1.29 -27.23
C LEU A 598 23.44 -2.72 -27.12
N LEU A 599 24.26 -3.68 -26.70
CA LEU A 599 23.86 -5.07 -26.50
C LEU A 599 23.34 -5.35 -25.07
N ALA A 600 23.25 -4.32 -24.23
CA ALA A 600 22.78 -4.48 -22.86
C ALA A 600 21.29 -4.88 -22.81
N PRO A 601 20.87 -5.77 -21.89
CA PRO A 601 19.47 -6.22 -21.80
C PRO A 601 18.52 -5.11 -21.34
N GLN A 602 19.01 -4.09 -20.62
CA GLN A 602 18.20 -3.00 -20.08
C GLN A 602 18.04 -1.86 -21.09
N THR A 603 16.79 -1.49 -21.40
CA THR A 603 16.48 -0.40 -22.35
C THR A 603 17.12 0.93 -21.97
N ASN A 604 17.18 1.28 -20.67
CA ASN A 604 17.80 2.53 -20.22
C ASN A 604 19.29 2.61 -20.54
N CYS A 605 20.01 1.48 -20.52
CA CYS A 605 21.42 1.42 -20.90
C CYS A 605 21.58 1.71 -22.39
N ARG A 606 20.73 1.09 -23.22
CA ARG A 606 20.75 1.24 -24.67
C ARG A 606 20.37 2.66 -25.11
N ILE A 607 19.33 3.24 -24.52
CA ILE A 607 18.93 4.64 -24.76
C ILE A 607 20.10 5.58 -24.50
N MET A 608 20.76 5.43 -23.35
CA MET A 608 21.86 6.33 -22.98
C MET A 608 23.08 6.12 -23.88
N ALA A 609 23.42 4.87 -24.21
CA ALA A 609 24.49 4.59 -25.17
C ALA A 609 24.23 5.18 -26.56
N LEU A 610 23.00 5.07 -27.09
CA LEU A 610 22.60 5.66 -28.37
C LEU A 610 22.71 7.18 -28.35
N HIS A 611 22.25 7.83 -27.27
CA HIS A 611 22.35 9.28 -27.11
C HIS A 611 23.81 9.74 -27.02
N THR A 612 24.64 9.05 -26.23
CA THR A 612 26.07 9.35 -26.10
C THR A 612 26.80 9.19 -27.43
N LEU A 613 26.52 8.14 -28.19
CA LEU A 613 27.06 7.92 -29.54
C LEU A 613 26.62 9.02 -30.52
N GLN A 614 25.35 9.45 -30.45
CA GLN A 614 24.85 10.52 -31.28
C GLN A 614 25.60 11.84 -31.01
N LYS A 615 25.82 12.17 -29.73
CA LYS A 615 26.57 13.37 -29.32
C LYS A 615 28.04 13.29 -29.73
N LEU A 616 28.64 12.11 -29.64
CA LEU A 616 30.01 11.87 -30.09
C LEU A 616 30.15 12.10 -31.60
N GLU A 617 29.23 11.55 -32.41
CA GLU A 617 29.22 11.73 -33.87
C GLU A 617 28.96 13.19 -34.28
N GLU A 618 28.01 13.87 -33.63
CA GLU A 618 27.72 15.30 -33.83
C GLU A 618 28.98 16.19 -33.69
N SER A 619 29.98 15.73 -32.94
CA SER A 619 31.20 16.49 -32.66
C SER A 619 32.37 16.25 -33.62
N LYS A 620 32.52 15.03 -34.17
CA LYS A 620 33.64 14.67 -35.07
C LYS A 620 33.35 15.04 -36.51
N SER A 621 32.10 14.87 -36.96
CA SER A 621 31.71 15.17 -38.33
C SER A 621 30.22 15.44 -38.44
N ASN A 622 29.82 16.43 -39.25
CA ASN A 622 28.41 16.62 -39.64
C ASN A 622 27.94 15.54 -40.63
N ASN A 623 28.26 14.27 -40.37
CA ASN A 623 27.88 13.16 -41.21
C ASN A 623 26.39 12.86 -40.99
N SER A 624 25.56 13.59 -41.74
CA SER A 624 24.11 13.66 -41.50
C SER A 624 23.41 12.30 -41.56
N ALA A 625 23.96 11.32 -42.28
CA ALA A 625 23.37 10.00 -42.42
C ALA A 625 23.50 9.17 -41.13
N MET A 626 24.70 9.10 -40.56
CA MET A 626 24.97 8.34 -39.33
C MET A 626 24.21 8.92 -38.12
N ILE A 627 24.15 10.25 -38.00
CA ILE A 627 23.37 10.95 -36.96
C ILE A 627 21.88 10.62 -37.08
N LYS A 628 21.33 10.61 -38.31
CA LYS A 628 19.92 10.23 -38.55
C LYS A 628 19.65 8.77 -38.16
N THR A 629 20.56 7.85 -38.45
CA THR A 629 20.41 6.43 -38.11
C THR A 629 20.39 6.22 -36.59
N LEU A 630 21.30 6.88 -35.86
CA LEU A 630 21.30 6.86 -34.38
C LEU A 630 20.04 7.49 -33.79
N GLN A 631 19.55 8.59 -34.39
CA GLN A 631 18.31 9.23 -33.97
C GLN A 631 17.10 8.30 -34.13
N ILE A 632 16.98 7.58 -35.26
CA ILE A 632 15.89 6.62 -35.49
C ILE A 632 15.96 5.47 -34.47
N ALA A 633 17.17 4.97 -34.17
CA ALA A 633 17.37 3.93 -33.16
C ALA A 633 16.96 4.42 -31.76
N LEU A 634 17.30 5.66 -31.41
CA LEU A 634 16.92 6.28 -30.14
C LEU A 634 15.40 6.45 -30.04
N GLU A 635 14.75 6.96 -31.09
CA GLU A 635 13.29 7.10 -31.17
C GLU A 635 12.58 5.74 -31.00
N ALA A 636 13.09 4.68 -31.62
CA ALA A 636 12.54 3.33 -31.50
C ALA A 636 12.62 2.80 -30.05
N GLU A 637 13.67 3.13 -29.30
CA GLU A 637 13.82 2.69 -27.91
C GLU A 637 13.04 3.52 -26.89
N LEU A 638 12.78 4.79 -27.18
CA LEU A 638 11.92 5.63 -26.34
C LEU A 638 10.44 5.18 -26.38
N ILE A 639 10.03 4.42 -27.39
CA ILE A 639 8.67 3.86 -27.47
C ILE A 639 8.48 2.79 -26.39
N SER A 640 7.51 3.05 -25.50
CA SER A 640 7.12 2.12 -24.45
C SER A 640 6.61 0.79 -25.04
N PRO A 641 7.07 -0.37 -24.54
CA PRO A 641 6.71 -1.69 -25.07
C PRO A 641 5.28 -2.09 -24.65
N THR A 642 4.28 -1.43 -25.25
CA THR A 642 2.85 -1.73 -25.05
C THR A 642 2.24 -2.21 -26.36
N VAL A 643 1.14 -2.98 -26.28
CA VAL A 643 0.44 -3.50 -27.47
C VAL A 643 -0.01 -2.38 -28.41
N LEU A 644 -0.38 -1.22 -27.85
CA LEU A 644 -0.82 -0.05 -28.63
C LEU A 644 0.31 0.55 -29.46
N ASN A 645 1.52 0.61 -28.91
CA ASN A 645 2.66 1.28 -29.56
C ASN A 645 3.56 0.31 -30.35
N TYR A 646 3.20 -0.98 -30.39
CA TYR A 646 4.01 -2.03 -31.03
C TYR A 646 4.24 -1.77 -32.52
N ARG A 647 3.20 -1.34 -33.23
CA ARG A 647 3.27 -1.02 -34.67
C ARG A 647 4.24 0.12 -34.94
N ASP A 648 4.18 1.18 -34.14
CA ASP A 648 5.04 2.35 -34.30
C ASP A 648 6.51 1.99 -34.09
N LYS A 649 6.80 1.12 -33.11
CA LYS A 649 8.16 0.60 -32.89
C LYS A 649 8.66 -0.23 -34.08
N ILE A 650 7.83 -1.12 -34.65
CA ILE A 650 8.21 -1.89 -35.84
C ILE A 650 8.54 -0.97 -37.03
N MET A 651 7.68 0.03 -37.29
CA MET A 651 7.91 0.95 -38.41
C MET A 651 9.25 1.68 -38.30
N LEU A 652 9.65 2.08 -37.09
CA LEU A 652 10.96 2.70 -36.85
C LEU A 652 12.11 1.70 -37.03
N LEU A 653 11.95 0.44 -36.62
CA LEU A 653 12.98 -0.59 -36.79
C LEU A 653 13.16 -1.00 -38.26
N GLU A 654 12.07 -1.06 -39.04
CA GLU A 654 12.13 -1.29 -40.50
C GLU A 654 12.84 -0.12 -41.19
N LYS A 655 12.53 1.12 -40.81
CA LYS A 655 13.23 2.31 -41.29
C LYS A 655 14.71 2.27 -40.93
N LEU A 656 15.05 1.84 -39.71
CA LEU A 656 16.43 1.69 -39.25
C LEU A 656 17.21 0.66 -40.08
N ASN A 657 16.58 -0.46 -40.43
CA ASN A 657 17.20 -1.50 -41.27
C ASN A 657 17.52 -0.96 -42.67
N PHE A 658 16.62 -0.18 -43.26
CA PHE A 658 16.84 0.45 -44.57
C PHE A 658 18.00 1.46 -44.55
N GLU A 659 18.01 2.39 -43.59
CA GLU A 659 19.06 3.41 -43.45
C GLU A 659 20.42 2.78 -43.12
N GLY A 660 20.44 1.73 -42.27
CA GLY A 660 21.66 0.99 -41.94
C GLY A 660 22.28 0.26 -43.14
N LEU A 661 21.46 -0.28 -44.05
CA LEU A 661 21.93 -0.90 -45.29
C LEU A 661 22.51 0.13 -46.26
N ALA A 662 21.93 1.32 -46.33
CA ALA A 662 22.43 2.42 -47.17
C ALA A 662 23.85 2.87 -46.73
N LEU A 663 24.09 2.99 -45.42
CA LEU A 663 25.41 3.31 -44.86
C LEU A 663 26.46 2.25 -45.20
N LEU A 664 26.11 0.95 -45.10
CA LEU A 664 26.99 -0.16 -45.48
C LEU A 664 27.41 -0.09 -46.95
N THR A 665 26.49 0.31 -47.83
CA THR A 665 26.79 0.45 -49.25
C THR A 665 27.69 1.66 -49.54
N GLU A 666 27.51 2.79 -48.86
CA GLU A 666 28.39 3.96 -49.00
C GLU A 666 29.82 3.70 -48.51
N GLU A 667 30.01 2.99 -47.40
CA GLU A 667 31.35 2.59 -46.93
C GLU A 667 32.02 1.62 -47.92
N LYS A 668 31.29 0.62 -48.43
CA LYS A 668 31.80 -0.29 -49.48
C LYS A 668 32.24 0.45 -50.74
N HIS A 669 31.57 1.53 -51.11
CA HIS A 669 31.95 2.37 -52.25
C HIS A 669 33.18 3.25 -51.95
N LYS A 670 33.40 3.71 -50.71
CA LYS A 670 34.61 4.45 -50.31
C LYS A 670 35.88 3.59 -50.33
N PHE A 671 35.78 2.27 -50.08
CA PHE A 671 36.94 1.36 -50.06
C PHE A 671 37.29 0.70 -51.40
N GLY A 672 36.65 1.10 -52.51
CA GLY A 672 37.07 0.73 -53.88
C GLY A 672 36.73 -0.70 -54.30
N THR A 673 36.09 -0.82 -55.45
CA THR A 673 35.61 -2.04 -56.12
C THR A 673 36.71 -2.96 -56.70
N GLY A 674 37.90 -3.02 -56.09
CA GLY A 674 39.09 -3.65 -56.68
C GLY A 674 39.63 -4.92 -56.02
N LYS A 675 39.26 -5.25 -54.77
CA LYS A 675 39.85 -6.41 -54.05
C LYS A 675 38.84 -7.16 -53.16
N LEU A 676 37.71 -7.58 -53.68
CA LEU A 676 36.77 -8.45 -52.94
C LEU A 676 36.14 -9.50 -53.86
N ARG A 677 36.95 -10.44 -54.35
CA ARG A 677 36.43 -11.69 -54.96
C ARG A 677 36.52 -12.91 -54.05
N ASN A 678 37.06 -12.79 -52.83
CA ASN A 678 37.18 -13.89 -51.86
C ASN A 678 36.99 -13.39 -50.41
N VAL A 679 35.80 -12.88 -50.06
CA VAL A 679 35.45 -12.61 -48.66
C VAL A 679 34.03 -13.10 -48.40
N GLU A 680 33.91 -14.43 -48.28
CA GLU A 680 32.79 -15.10 -47.58
C GLU A 680 33.10 -15.30 -46.09
N ASN A 681 34.21 -14.74 -45.58
CA ASN A 681 34.55 -14.72 -44.16
C ASN A 681 34.43 -13.30 -43.60
N GLU A 682 33.44 -13.07 -42.75
CA GLU A 682 33.10 -11.78 -42.11
C GLU A 682 34.14 -11.25 -41.10
N GLU A 683 35.40 -11.69 -41.12
CA GLU A 683 36.36 -11.44 -40.02
C GLU A 683 37.51 -10.46 -40.29
N MET A 684 37.62 -9.82 -41.45
CA MET A 684 38.72 -8.85 -41.65
C MET A 684 38.31 -7.61 -42.45
N LEU A 685 37.74 -6.62 -41.77
CA LEU A 685 37.80 -5.20 -42.15
C LEU A 685 38.05 -4.35 -40.88
N SER A 686 38.95 -3.38 -41.01
CA SER A 686 39.66 -2.66 -39.93
C SER A 686 38.79 -1.80 -39.01
N TYR A 687 39.19 -1.80 -37.74
CA TYR A 687 38.58 -1.28 -36.50
C TYR A 687 38.46 0.26 -36.32
N SER A 688 38.05 1.06 -37.30
CA SER A 688 38.07 2.54 -37.11
C SER A 688 36.82 3.32 -37.55
N SER A 689 35.67 2.68 -37.74
CA SER A 689 34.39 3.38 -37.94
C SER A 689 33.27 2.62 -37.24
N PHE A 690 32.23 3.33 -36.79
CA PHE A 690 31.02 2.75 -36.23
C PHE A 690 30.44 1.73 -37.22
N HIS A 691 30.70 0.44 -37.00
CA HIS A 691 30.38 -0.56 -38.01
C HIS A 691 28.87 -0.84 -37.98
N PRO A 692 28.15 -0.82 -39.11
CA PRO A 692 26.70 -1.10 -39.14
C PRO A 692 26.31 -2.52 -38.68
N VAL A 693 27.30 -3.38 -38.40
CA VAL A 693 27.14 -4.68 -37.74
C VAL A 693 26.58 -4.52 -36.32
N PHE A 694 26.94 -3.47 -35.60
CA PHE A 694 26.42 -3.22 -34.25
C PHE A 694 24.96 -2.75 -34.25
N LEU A 695 24.51 -2.02 -35.28
CA LEU A 695 23.10 -1.74 -35.50
C LEU A 695 22.29 -3.02 -35.75
N LYS A 696 22.88 -3.98 -36.48
CA LYS A 696 22.26 -5.30 -36.72
C LYS A 696 22.19 -6.14 -35.44
N LEU A 697 23.23 -6.14 -34.61
CA LEU A 697 23.23 -6.80 -33.30
C LEU A 697 22.31 -6.10 -32.29
N PHE A 698 22.20 -4.77 -32.35
CA PHE A 698 21.23 -3.98 -31.59
C PHE A 698 19.79 -4.37 -31.96
N LEU A 699 19.47 -4.46 -33.26
CA LEU A 699 18.18 -4.97 -33.74
C LEU A 699 17.86 -6.37 -33.18
N ILE A 700 18.86 -7.27 -33.14
CA ILE A 700 18.72 -8.62 -32.55
C ILE A 700 18.48 -8.54 -31.03
N SER A 701 19.19 -7.67 -30.31
CA SER A 701 19.08 -7.52 -28.86
C SER A 701 17.74 -6.91 -28.38
N THR A 702 17.05 -6.18 -29.26
CA THR A 702 15.74 -5.56 -28.94
C THR A 702 14.55 -6.52 -29.03
N GLY A 703 14.80 -7.80 -29.32
CA GLY A 703 13.84 -8.88 -29.08
C GLY A 703 12.69 -8.98 -30.09
N LEU A 704 12.92 -8.58 -31.34
CA LEU A 704 12.00 -8.85 -32.45
C LEU A 704 12.58 -9.92 -33.36
N HIS A 705 12.63 -11.14 -32.85
CA HIS A 705 12.59 -12.32 -33.71
C HIS A 705 11.12 -12.60 -34.04
N LEU A 706 10.76 -12.41 -35.31
CA LEU A 706 9.76 -13.25 -35.94
C LEU A 706 10.45 -14.55 -36.37
#